data_AF-A0AAV8UN46-F1
#
_entry.id   AF-A0AAV8UN46-F1
#
_cell.length_a   1.000
_cell.length_b   1.000
_cell.length_c   1.000
_cell.angle_alpha   90.00
_cell.angle_beta   90.00
_cell.angle_gamma   90.00
#
_symmetry.space_group_name_H-M   'P 1'
#
loop_
_entity.id
_entity.type
_entity.pdbx_description
1 polymer ?
#
loop_
_entity_poly.entity_id
_entity_poly.type
_entity_poly.pdbx_seq_one_letter_code
_entity_poly.pdbx_strand_id
1 'polypeptide(L)'
;MKDVLVAANPSAEPTKYNAEKYGSRVNWSRQCMFIDGKPTVIVSGEFQYWRIPDRSRWKRILLQMKSLGLNTVRFYFHWGYHSPSEDAFISDGSRDIEELFNLCEELQLFVIAAPGPYICAETQGGGFPTWLLAKRNVRIRHLKRHFMKKFDAKLAEYQNIYYRNILAIIKNHERTTNPTGCVILLQIENELLHKVPGITFADDEEMRSLASCARESGSTVPFFHNDDMPHGSWATGKKNHYLKNCWLPSTPQYRTDIYGVDLYFVFAPRDDRADRSSLAVGPFQIAGCAAFLEFFCIGGLGIGGDDLGCIHCLYKSTSAVGERTTPPPNGWNTKSLAGYIDTLEKRFDAIGGAAEGAPVVCAETQVGWINQWARKRDYDDLYNYFGDSFSATLHSSLAAQGLTVINYYTAYGGTNYGASGDSEVYTSYDYSAYIREFGKVSERGRRLRLKALFHRSFAKYGIAESVADSSLISCSLPNLLVKVRRAARGDGGDSTKSRFLFLRNFSSTGKLERSRFTLAYNDVAFPCELAFKDSLILPANVQLTDGITMHLSTIPVVTRGVVAGAELWVLSLSDHPFGRVLFRVRGDLTSVQVQWTTIDGTITGSSKVSSSDKTAGESQWKAPLEELSQADLEGGENGSLPVDVSASTEANIGKCVSLAFHGPCATTLLDQNGAVLMRMLAISEQDSKTFTALLDSSSDSYAPSAKAEFACAWGAEEICILPSGEVSIEAGRDDRTVYYVGSSTSPPDPSFIPVASVVQDVLPGAFKLSLSPSIDSVLPAADGHYLPLKSWKRRRINWSTDVEWKKIDYATERDPLDHHFTSGYTTYRCTFEASGGAKVSLKLNIRHIAMVYCDGHAVEGQFCYSHNGISAGAMHAVDLTWAGKKRVNLTKYLDPAKASHQVVIAVMSLGQSRQPFLLNDARNRRGLISASLSGPARNQRWDVYGVPVSSLNDPFNTTGLPLEDEAVAESFDSDNPSWDSIPGESPMGLDLKTEDGIQWLRTSFQGPEQSYRFPLCLKFEARDSVVVCAWVNDLFIGRYLYDFGPQNDFYVMEGVVKSDAENSLVLAVMTLKDTPLRITLGPWIVDGTSGNLSPSGKPFVLQKVL
;
A
#
# COMPACT_ATOMS: atom_id res chain seq x y z
N MET A 1 -22.35 22.12 -22.41
CA MET A 1 -21.13 22.36 -21.59
C MET A 1 -21.21 23.61 -20.72
N LYS A 2 -21.78 24.76 -21.16
CA LYS A 2 -21.83 25.98 -20.32
C LYS A 2 -22.72 25.88 -19.07
N ASP A 3 -23.75 25.03 -19.08
CA ASP A 3 -24.80 25.03 -18.04
C ASP A 3 -24.56 24.06 -16.86
N VAL A 4 -23.33 23.55 -16.67
CA VAL A 4 -22.96 22.63 -15.57
C VAL A 4 -22.17 23.33 -14.45
N LEU A 5 -22.07 24.66 -14.49
CA LEU A 5 -21.37 25.48 -13.50
C LEU A 5 -22.16 25.59 -12.17
N VAL A 6 -22.08 24.55 -11.34
CA VAL A 6 -22.54 24.62 -9.94
C VAL A 6 -21.58 25.51 -9.15
N ALA A 7 -22.10 26.59 -8.59
CA ALA A 7 -21.30 27.63 -7.95
C ALA A 7 -20.65 27.16 -6.63
N ALA A 8 -19.37 26.78 -6.70
CA ALA A 8 -18.50 26.75 -5.53
C ALA A 8 -18.37 28.18 -4.96
N ASN A 9 -18.92 28.39 -3.76
CA ASN A 9 -19.00 29.69 -3.09
C ASN A 9 -17.61 30.37 -3.03
N PRO A 10 -17.37 31.48 -3.74
CA PRO A 10 -16.01 31.95 -3.98
C PRO A 10 -15.38 32.57 -2.74
N SER A 11 -14.38 31.89 -2.18
CA SER A 11 -13.26 32.61 -1.55
C SER A 11 -12.57 33.44 -2.63
N ALA A 12 -12.21 34.68 -2.30
CA ALA A 12 -11.43 35.57 -3.15
C ALA A 12 -9.91 35.41 -2.89
N GLU A 13 -9.50 34.38 -2.16
CA GLU A 13 -8.09 34.10 -1.87
C GLU A 13 -7.30 33.75 -3.16
N PRO A 14 -6.06 34.26 -3.31
CA PRO A 14 -5.23 34.05 -4.50
C PRO A 14 -4.76 32.59 -4.68
N THR A 15 -4.96 31.76 -3.66
CA THR A 15 -4.64 30.32 -3.62
C THR A 15 -5.57 29.45 -4.46
N LYS A 16 -6.74 29.96 -4.86
CA LYS A 16 -7.81 29.21 -5.51
C LYS A 16 -7.44 28.74 -6.93
N TYR A 17 -7.89 27.55 -7.31
CA TYR A 17 -7.81 27.03 -8.68
C TYR A 17 -8.51 27.94 -9.71
N ASN A 18 -7.79 28.29 -10.77
CA ASN A 18 -8.32 29.09 -11.87
C ASN A 18 -8.99 28.18 -12.92
N ALA A 19 -10.24 27.80 -12.64
CA ALA A 19 -11.04 26.96 -13.53
C ALA A 19 -11.35 27.60 -14.90
N GLU A 20 -11.36 28.94 -15.02
CA GLU A 20 -11.55 29.61 -16.31
C GLU A 20 -10.36 29.40 -17.25
N LYS A 21 -9.13 29.38 -16.70
CA LYS A 21 -7.89 29.21 -17.46
C LYS A 21 -7.52 27.75 -17.68
N TYR A 22 -7.72 26.89 -16.68
CA TYR A 22 -7.20 25.50 -16.67
C TYR A 22 -8.31 24.43 -16.74
N GLY A 23 -9.59 24.81 -16.59
CA GLY A 23 -10.75 23.91 -16.54
C GLY A 23 -11.11 23.18 -17.84
N SER A 24 -10.39 23.42 -18.94
CA SER A 24 -10.43 22.60 -20.15
C SER A 24 -9.55 21.34 -20.05
N ARG A 25 -8.54 21.37 -19.18
CA ARG A 25 -7.58 20.28 -18.94
C ARG A 25 -7.91 19.46 -17.70
N VAL A 26 -8.16 20.10 -16.57
CA VAL A 26 -8.54 19.43 -15.33
C VAL A 26 -9.76 20.13 -14.73
N ASN A 27 -10.85 19.39 -14.52
CA ASN A 27 -12.09 19.94 -13.98
C ASN A 27 -12.84 18.86 -13.20
N TRP A 28 -14.00 19.18 -12.63
CA TRP A 28 -14.77 18.22 -11.85
C TRP A 28 -16.27 18.54 -11.79
N SER A 29 -17.05 17.51 -11.43
CA SER A 29 -18.38 17.66 -10.84
C SER A 29 -18.42 16.82 -9.56
N ARG A 30 -19.46 17.00 -8.73
CA ARG A 30 -19.67 16.18 -7.51
C ARG A 30 -19.49 14.67 -7.72
N GLN A 31 -19.76 14.16 -8.92
CA GLN A 31 -19.72 12.73 -9.24
C GLN A 31 -18.39 12.24 -9.82
N CYS A 32 -17.52 13.09 -10.41
CA CYS A 32 -16.22 12.66 -10.95
C CYS A 32 -15.30 13.82 -11.35
N MET A 33 -14.02 13.50 -11.51
CA MET A 33 -13.07 14.34 -12.24
C MET A 33 -13.38 14.34 -13.75
N PHE A 34 -12.90 15.37 -14.44
CA PHE A 34 -12.81 15.44 -15.90
C PHE A 34 -11.36 15.78 -16.28
N ILE A 35 -10.71 14.91 -17.03
CA ILE A 35 -9.36 15.13 -17.56
C ILE A 35 -9.46 15.26 -19.08
N ASP A 36 -8.92 16.36 -19.63
CA ASP A 36 -9.08 16.77 -21.04
C ASP A 36 -10.54 16.71 -21.53
N GLY A 37 -11.48 17.11 -20.65
CA GLY A 37 -12.92 17.08 -20.91
C GLY A 37 -13.58 15.69 -20.85
N LYS A 38 -12.82 14.60 -20.72
CA LYS A 38 -13.34 13.24 -20.57
C LYS A 38 -13.68 12.95 -19.09
N PRO A 39 -14.86 12.40 -18.74
CA PRO A 39 -15.16 12.01 -17.36
C PRO A 39 -14.26 10.86 -16.92
N THR A 40 -13.57 11.00 -15.79
CA THR A 40 -12.56 10.03 -15.33
C THR A 40 -12.88 9.55 -13.91
N VAL A 41 -12.94 8.23 -13.74
CA VAL A 41 -12.82 7.59 -12.42
C VAL A 41 -11.34 7.38 -12.16
N ILE A 42 -10.85 7.96 -11.06
CA ILE A 42 -9.47 7.87 -10.61
C ILE A 42 -9.35 6.68 -9.66
N VAL A 43 -8.63 5.65 -10.11
CA VAL A 43 -8.25 4.50 -9.28
C VAL A 43 -6.73 4.54 -9.15
N SER A 44 -6.28 4.97 -7.98
CA SER A 44 -4.89 5.25 -7.65
C SER A 44 -4.32 4.19 -6.72
N GLY A 45 -3.01 4.02 -6.75
CA GLY A 45 -2.27 3.26 -5.73
C GLY A 45 -1.11 4.09 -5.19
N GLU A 46 -0.81 3.94 -3.92
CA GLU A 46 0.36 4.56 -3.31
C GLU A 46 1.65 3.87 -3.79
N PHE A 47 2.65 4.66 -4.15
CA PHE A 47 3.99 4.20 -4.49
C PHE A 47 5.05 5.09 -3.86
N GLN A 48 5.98 4.50 -3.10
CA GLN A 48 6.95 5.23 -2.28
C GLN A 48 8.37 4.92 -2.74
N TYR A 49 8.83 5.66 -3.75
CA TYR A 49 10.08 5.41 -4.48
C TYR A 49 11.33 5.35 -3.59
N TRP A 50 11.38 6.08 -2.48
CA TRP A 50 12.53 6.03 -1.56
C TRP A 50 12.70 4.64 -0.94
N ARG A 51 11.63 3.88 -0.72
CA ARG A 51 11.68 2.47 -0.25
C ARG A 51 12.24 1.49 -1.29
N ILE A 52 12.84 2.00 -2.38
CA ILE A 52 13.43 1.26 -3.50
C ILE A 52 14.69 2.00 -4.00
N PRO A 53 15.86 1.80 -3.35
CA PRO A 53 17.13 2.37 -3.82
C PRO A 53 17.51 1.93 -5.25
N ASP A 54 17.05 0.75 -5.71
CA ASP A 54 17.18 0.33 -7.11
C ASP A 54 16.16 1.01 -8.02
N ARG A 55 16.52 2.18 -8.56
CA ARG A 55 15.75 2.95 -9.56
C ARG A 55 15.32 2.11 -10.77
N SER A 56 16.07 1.08 -11.18
CA SER A 56 15.73 0.27 -12.36
C SER A 56 14.42 -0.49 -12.19
N ARG A 57 13.97 -0.73 -10.94
CA ARG A 57 12.71 -1.42 -10.62
C ARG A 57 11.48 -0.51 -10.72
N TRP A 58 11.64 0.83 -10.69
CA TRP A 58 10.49 1.76 -10.67
C TRP A 58 9.56 1.56 -11.87
N LYS A 59 10.10 1.51 -13.09
CA LYS A 59 9.34 1.30 -14.33
C LYS A 59 8.53 0.00 -14.29
N ARG A 60 9.12 -1.10 -13.78
CA ARG A 60 8.44 -2.40 -13.63
C ARG A 60 7.26 -2.30 -12.66
N ILE A 61 7.46 -1.68 -11.49
CA ILE A 61 6.43 -1.61 -10.45
C ILE A 61 5.27 -0.70 -10.91
N LEU A 62 5.57 0.43 -11.57
CA LEU A 62 4.57 1.29 -12.20
C LEU A 62 3.78 0.55 -13.31
N LEU A 63 4.45 -0.27 -14.13
CA LEU A 63 3.79 -1.16 -15.10
C LEU A 63 2.87 -2.20 -14.45
N GLN A 64 3.30 -2.83 -13.35
CA GLN A 64 2.47 -3.74 -12.56
C GLN A 64 1.27 -3.01 -11.94
N MET A 65 1.44 -1.79 -11.43
CA MET A 65 0.34 -0.95 -10.96
C MET A 65 -0.66 -0.63 -12.07
N LYS A 66 -0.20 -0.29 -13.28
CA LYS A 66 -1.07 -0.10 -14.46
C LYS A 66 -1.82 -1.38 -14.83
N SER A 67 -1.16 -2.54 -14.80
CA SER A 67 -1.78 -3.83 -15.14
C SER A 67 -2.85 -4.26 -14.14
N LEU A 68 -2.74 -3.84 -12.87
CA LEU A 68 -3.77 -3.96 -11.83
C LEU A 68 -5.03 -3.10 -12.07
N GLY A 69 -5.14 -2.43 -13.21
CA GLY A 69 -6.31 -1.60 -13.55
C GLY A 69 -6.30 -0.23 -12.88
N LEU A 70 -5.20 0.14 -12.21
CA LEU A 70 -4.96 1.50 -11.75
C LEU A 70 -4.69 2.40 -12.97
N ASN A 71 -5.08 3.67 -12.89
CA ASN A 71 -4.77 4.69 -13.90
C ASN A 71 -4.01 5.90 -13.32
N THR A 72 -3.73 5.85 -12.02
CA THR A 72 -3.16 6.94 -11.24
C THR A 72 -2.19 6.37 -10.21
N VAL A 73 -1.19 7.16 -9.83
CA VAL A 73 -0.26 6.86 -8.73
C VAL A 73 -0.28 8.04 -7.77
N ARG A 74 -0.30 7.77 -6.46
CA ARG A 74 -0.04 8.80 -5.44
C ARG A 74 1.39 8.66 -4.95
N PHE A 75 2.07 9.80 -4.90
CA PHE A 75 3.44 9.93 -4.44
C PHE A 75 3.52 10.83 -3.22
N TYR A 76 3.95 10.27 -2.09
CA TYR A 76 4.62 11.06 -1.06
C TYR A 76 6.03 11.46 -1.51
N PHE A 77 6.52 12.60 -1.00
CA PHE A 77 7.90 13.04 -1.16
C PHE A 77 8.54 13.24 0.21
N HIS A 78 9.57 12.47 0.53
CA HIS A 78 10.17 12.49 1.87
C HIS A 78 11.15 13.67 2.00
N TRP A 79 10.74 14.76 2.67
CA TRP A 79 11.59 15.95 2.84
C TRP A 79 12.99 15.63 3.40
N GLY A 80 13.11 14.89 4.50
CA GLY A 80 14.40 14.46 5.07
C GLY A 80 15.29 13.61 4.14
N TYR A 81 14.72 12.91 3.15
CA TYR A 81 15.47 12.13 2.16
C TYR A 81 16.08 13.00 1.05
N HIS A 82 15.38 14.08 0.68
CA HIS A 82 15.84 15.06 -0.32
C HIS A 82 16.69 16.19 0.31
N SER A 83 16.47 16.52 1.58
CA SER A 83 17.19 17.56 2.32
C SER A 83 17.85 16.99 3.59
N PRO A 84 18.91 16.16 3.45
CA PRO A 84 19.64 15.62 4.60
C PRO A 84 20.29 16.72 5.45
N SER A 85 20.64 17.86 4.85
CA SER A 85 21.08 19.09 5.51
C SER A 85 20.15 20.27 5.20
N GLU A 86 20.32 21.38 5.92
CA GLU A 86 19.44 22.57 5.86
C GLU A 86 19.51 23.30 4.51
N ASP A 87 20.69 23.32 3.88
CA ASP A 87 20.96 24.04 2.63
C ASP A 87 20.96 23.11 1.38
N ALA A 88 20.58 21.85 1.52
CA ALA A 88 20.59 20.86 0.42
C ALA A 88 19.18 20.49 -0.07
N PHE A 89 19.05 20.28 -1.37
CA PHE A 89 17.93 19.57 -1.99
C PHE A 89 18.47 18.70 -3.12
N ILE A 90 18.35 17.38 -2.97
CA ILE A 90 18.99 16.36 -3.80
C ILE A 90 17.90 15.60 -4.56
N SER A 91 17.99 15.56 -5.90
CA SER A 91 17.04 14.83 -6.74
C SER A 91 17.73 14.16 -7.93
N ASP A 92 18.69 13.30 -7.62
CA ASP A 92 19.45 12.47 -8.57
C ASP A 92 19.43 10.99 -8.15
N GLY A 93 19.87 10.07 -9.02
CA GLY A 93 19.94 8.64 -8.70
C GLY A 93 18.60 8.07 -8.23
N SER A 94 18.54 7.53 -7.01
CA SER A 94 17.34 7.02 -6.32
C SER A 94 16.47 8.11 -5.66
N ARG A 95 16.78 9.40 -5.89
CA ARG A 95 16.02 10.59 -5.52
C ARG A 95 15.50 11.36 -6.76
N ASP A 96 15.72 10.85 -7.97
CA ASP A 96 15.36 11.53 -9.22
C ASP A 96 13.83 11.56 -9.42
N ILE A 97 13.23 12.72 -9.16
CA ILE A 97 11.78 12.93 -9.25
C ILE A 97 11.34 13.28 -10.68
N GLU A 98 12.23 13.91 -11.46
CA GLU A 98 11.97 14.21 -12.88
C GLU A 98 11.83 12.91 -13.68
N GLU A 99 12.73 11.94 -13.48
CA GLU A 99 12.59 10.59 -14.05
C GLU A 99 11.29 9.92 -13.60
N LEU A 100 10.95 10.00 -12.31
CA LEU A 100 9.77 9.35 -11.77
C LEU A 100 8.48 9.85 -12.44
N PHE A 101 8.41 11.14 -12.75
CA PHE A 101 7.32 11.72 -13.53
C PHE A 101 7.44 11.41 -15.03
N ASN A 102 8.63 11.42 -15.63
CA ASN A 102 8.85 10.98 -17.02
C ASN A 102 8.36 9.55 -17.25
N LEU A 103 8.63 8.64 -16.30
CA LEU A 103 8.10 7.28 -16.30
C LEU A 103 6.57 7.25 -16.18
N CYS A 104 5.95 8.11 -15.35
CA CYS A 104 4.50 8.22 -15.30
C CYS A 104 3.88 8.77 -16.59
N GLU A 105 4.53 9.72 -17.28
CA GLU A 105 4.11 10.21 -18.59
C GLU A 105 4.26 9.14 -19.69
N GLU A 106 5.41 8.46 -19.75
CA GLU A 106 5.66 7.34 -20.66
C GLU A 106 4.63 6.22 -20.47
N LEU A 107 4.37 5.86 -19.20
CA LEU A 107 3.41 4.83 -18.83
C LEU A 107 1.96 5.34 -18.80
N GLN A 108 1.69 6.61 -19.11
CA GLN A 108 0.35 7.19 -19.16
C GLN A 108 -0.45 7.00 -17.85
N LEU A 109 0.25 7.12 -16.72
CA LEU A 109 -0.32 7.10 -15.37
C LEU A 109 -0.49 8.54 -14.91
N PHE A 110 -1.68 8.91 -14.46
CA PHE A 110 -1.86 10.19 -13.78
C PHE A 110 -1.17 10.20 -12.42
N VAL A 111 -0.89 11.38 -11.88
CA VAL A 111 -0.23 11.54 -10.59
C VAL A 111 -1.05 12.43 -9.66
N ILE A 112 -1.20 11.94 -8.42
CA ILE A 112 -1.55 12.74 -7.25
C ILE A 112 -0.25 13.00 -6.49
N ALA A 113 0.23 14.23 -6.50
CA ALA A 113 1.47 14.59 -5.80
C ALA A 113 1.16 15.02 -4.36
N ALA A 114 1.81 14.41 -3.37
CA ALA A 114 1.66 14.71 -1.95
C ALA A 114 3.01 15.12 -1.31
N PRO A 115 3.52 16.34 -1.57
CA PRO A 115 4.83 16.80 -1.09
C PRO A 115 4.89 17.15 0.41
N GLY A 116 4.00 16.63 1.25
CA GLY A 116 4.03 16.91 2.68
C GLY A 116 3.75 18.39 3.02
N PRO A 117 4.54 19.08 3.88
CA PRO A 117 5.92 18.73 4.30
C PRO A 117 6.00 17.63 5.36
N TYR A 118 4.90 17.35 6.06
CA TYR A 118 4.70 16.14 6.85
C TYR A 118 3.95 15.12 6.00
N ILE A 119 4.42 13.86 5.97
CA ILE A 119 3.85 12.79 5.15
C ILE A 119 3.41 11.55 5.96
N CYS A 120 3.70 11.50 7.26
CA CYS A 120 3.45 10.32 8.10
C CYS A 120 4.20 9.06 7.59
N ALA A 121 3.60 8.27 6.70
CA ALA A 121 4.15 7.14 5.94
C ALA A 121 4.90 6.04 6.73
N GLU A 122 4.80 6.03 8.07
CA GLU A 122 5.64 5.25 8.99
C GLU A 122 7.15 5.38 8.69
N THR A 123 7.57 6.58 8.31
CA THR A 123 8.96 6.92 8.00
C THR A 123 9.55 7.83 9.07
N GLN A 124 10.88 7.87 9.19
CA GLN A 124 11.58 8.58 10.26
C GLN A 124 11.14 10.05 10.37
N GLY A 125 10.71 10.47 11.58
CA GLY A 125 10.20 11.83 11.81
C GLY A 125 8.88 12.16 11.08
N GLY A 126 8.26 11.18 10.42
CA GLY A 126 7.11 11.36 9.52
C GLY A 126 7.41 12.23 8.29
N GLY A 127 8.66 12.20 7.82
CA GLY A 127 9.15 12.96 6.67
C GLY A 127 10.06 14.14 7.02
N PHE A 128 9.99 14.67 8.25
CA PHE A 128 10.78 15.86 8.63
C PHE A 128 12.29 15.56 8.71
N PRO A 129 13.16 16.45 8.20
CA PRO A 129 14.61 16.30 8.32
C PRO A 129 15.11 16.34 9.78
N THR A 130 16.15 15.56 10.08
CA THR A 130 16.77 15.53 11.42
C THR A 130 17.26 16.91 11.89
N TRP A 131 17.85 17.72 11.01
CA TRP A 131 18.32 19.07 11.35
C TRP A 131 17.18 20.02 11.76
N LEU A 132 15.96 19.82 11.22
CA LEU A 132 14.77 20.59 11.59
C LEU A 132 14.23 20.13 12.95
N LEU A 133 14.21 18.82 13.18
CA LEU A 133 13.85 18.24 14.48
C LEU A 133 14.80 18.73 15.60
N ALA A 134 16.10 18.86 15.32
CA ALA A 134 17.08 19.36 16.28
C ALA A 134 16.88 20.84 16.71
N LYS A 135 16.25 21.68 15.87
CA LYS A 135 15.96 23.09 16.19
C LYS A 135 14.83 23.22 17.22
N ARG A 136 15.15 23.02 18.50
CA ARG A 136 14.20 23.02 19.64
C ARG A 136 13.37 24.30 19.81
N ASN A 137 13.79 25.42 19.21
CA ASN A 137 13.09 26.70 19.23
C ASN A 137 11.96 26.83 18.18
N VAL A 138 11.89 25.94 17.18
CA VAL A 138 10.86 25.92 16.13
C VAL A 138 9.66 25.06 16.56
N ARG A 139 8.42 25.55 16.42
CA ARG A 139 7.21 24.75 16.73
C ARG A 139 6.77 23.89 15.55
N ILE A 140 7.24 22.65 15.47
CA ILE A 140 6.77 21.63 14.51
C ILE A 140 5.46 21.02 15.04
N ARG A 141 4.36 21.09 14.28
CA ARG A 141 3.03 20.45 14.54
C ARG A 141 2.62 20.39 16.04
N HIS A 142 2.83 21.45 16.84
CA HIS A 142 2.67 21.39 18.30
C HIS A 142 1.63 22.39 18.85
N LEU A 143 0.80 21.97 19.80
CA LEU A 143 -0.17 22.82 20.52
C LEU A 143 0.49 23.60 21.68
N LYS A 144 -0.08 24.75 22.06
CA LYS A 144 0.21 25.38 23.37
C LYS A 144 -0.66 24.82 24.49
N ARG A 145 -0.38 25.21 25.74
CA ARG A 145 -1.12 24.99 27.01
C ARG A 145 -2.66 25.27 26.97
N HIS A 146 -3.21 25.73 25.86
CA HIS A 146 -4.64 25.99 25.63
C HIS A 146 -5.19 25.22 24.41
N PHE A 147 -4.52 24.15 23.97
CA PHE A 147 -4.92 23.24 22.88
C PHE A 147 -5.09 23.87 21.49
N MET A 148 -4.50 25.04 21.24
CA MET A 148 -4.44 25.62 19.89
C MET A 148 -3.01 25.53 19.33
N LYS A 149 -2.89 25.11 18.06
CA LYS A 149 -1.68 25.28 17.25
C LYS A 149 -1.46 26.78 17.08
N LYS A 150 -0.20 27.22 16.99
CA LYS A 150 0.14 28.60 16.64
C LYS A 150 1.20 28.59 15.57
N PHE A 151 0.88 29.21 14.43
CA PHE A 151 1.76 29.47 13.30
C PHE A 151 3.16 29.84 13.76
N ASP A 152 4.15 29.21 13.14
CA ASP A 152 5.55 29.45 13.38
C ASP A 152 6.18 29.91 12.07
N ALA A 153 6.43 31.22 11.98
CA ALA A 153 6.98 31.82 10.77
C ALA A 153 8.34 31.23 10.36
N LYS A 154 9.13 30.71 11.32
CA LYS A 154 10.41 30.06 11.00
C LYS A 154 10.21 28.64 10.50
N LEU A 155 9.20 27.91 10.99
CA LEU A 155 8.79 26.65 10.35
C LEU A 155 8.33 26.89 8.92
N ALA A 156 7.44 27.87 8.72
CA ALA A 156 6.89 28.21 7.42
C ALA A 156 7.98 28.63 6.42
N GLU A 157 9.02 29.33 6.86
CA GLU A 157 10.19 29.64 6.03
C GLU A 157 10.88 28.37 5.50
N TYR A 158 11.21 27.41 6.38
CA TYR A 158 11.82 26.13 5.98
C TYR A 158 10.89 25.28 5.10
N GLN A 159 9.61 25.18 5.46
CA GLN A 159 8.60 24.48 4.66
C GLN A 159 8.49 25.08 3.24
N ASN A 160 8.47 26.41 3.13
CA ASN A 160 8.37 27.12 1.86
C ASN A 160 9.65 27.00 1.01
N ILE A 161 10.84 26.90 1.61
CA ILE A 161 12.09 26.60 0.88
C ILE A 161 12.01 25.22 0.23
N TYR A 162 11.67 24.19 1.02
CA TYR A 162 11.49 22.83 0.51
C TYR A 162 10.39 22.76 -0.57
N TYR A 163 9.23 23.38 -0.33
CA TYR A 163 8.13 23.45 -1.29
C TYR A 163 8.56 24.07 -2.63
N ARG A 164 9.30 25.18 -2.63
CA ARG A 164 9.79 25.79 -3.88
C ARG A 164 10.68 24.85 -4.69
N ASN A 165 11.53 24.07 -4.02
CA ASN A 165 12.42 23.12 -4.69
C ASN A 165 11.64 21.96 -5.32
N ILE A 166 10.76 21.29 -4.56
CA ILE A 166 9.96 20.17 -5.09
C ILE A 166 8.96 20.62 -6.16
N LEU A 167 8.35 21.80 -6.01
CA LEU A 167 7.41 22.35 -6.98
C LEU A 167 8.05 22.90 -8.25
N ALA A 168 9.35 23.22 -8.23
CA ALA A 168 10.09 23.54 -9.44
C ALA A 168 10.15 22.37 -10.43
N ILE A 169 10.08 21.14 -9.92
CA ILE A 169 9.97 19.89 -10.70
C ILE A 169 8.49 19.61 -11.01
N ILE A 170 7.63 19.44 -9.99
CA ILE A 170 6.21 19.03 -10.14
C ILE A 170 5.47 19.84 -11.22
N LYS A 171 5.66 21.16 -11.27
CA LYS A 171 4.91 22.05 -12.18
C LYS A 171 5.15 21.75 -13.67
N ASN A 172 6.29 21.17 -14.04
CA ASN A 172 6.62 20.86 -15.44
C ASN A 172 5.75 19.70 -15.97
N HIS A 173 5.28 18.84 -15.06
CA HIS A 173 4.48 17.65 -15.34
C HIS A 173 2.98 17.86 -15.06
N GLU A 174 2.52 19.09 -14.81
CA GLU A 174 1.11 19.38 -14.55
C GLU A 174 0.25 19.34 -15.82
N ARG A 175 -0.77 18.46 -15.85
CA ARG A 175 -1.70 18.28 -16.97
C ARG A 175 -2.44 19.56 -17.37
N THR A 176 -2.61 20.48 -16.42
CA THR A 176 -3.25 21.78 -16.58
C THR A 176 -2.50 22.73 -17.51
N THR A 177 -1.18 22.55 -17.68
CA THR A 177 -0.34 23.37 -18.57
C THR A 177 0.43 22.54 -19.60
N ASN A 178 0.83 21.32 -19.27
CA ASN A 178 1.53 20.40 -20.16
C ASN A 178 0.55 19.35 -20.73
N PRO A 179 0.34 19.28 -22.07
CA PRO A 179 -0.51 18.28 -22.70
C PRO A 179 -0.07 16.82 -22.52
N THR A 180 1.21 16.56 -22.19
CA THR A 180 1.72 15.23 -21.81
C THR A 180 1.85 15.05 -20.31
N GLY A 181 1.65 16.11 -19.52
CA GLY A 181 1.83 16.08 -18.06
C GLY A 181 1.03 14.97 -17.38
N CYS A 182 1.60 14.36 -16.34
CA CYS A 182 0.93 13.33 -15.54
C CYS A 182 0.20 13.89 -14.29
N VAL A 183 0.66 14.99 -13.70
CA VAL A 183 0.15 15.50 -12.41
C VAL A 183 -1.21 16.17 -12.60
N ILE A 184 -2.22 15.68 -11.85
CA ILE A 184 -3.62 16.15 -11.94
C ILE A 184 -4.16 16.76 -10.64
N LEU A 185 -3.53 16.46 -9.49
CA LEU A 185 -3.92 16.96 -8.15
C LEU A 185 -2.68 17.14 -7.28
N LEU A 186 -2.71 18.13 -6.39
CA LEU A 186 -1.70 18.35 -5.36
C LEU A 186 -2.34 18.25 -3.96
N GLN A 187 -1.79 17.42 -3.09
CA GLN A 187 -2.14 17.39 -1.67
C GLN A 187 -1.27 18.38 -0.90
N ILE A 188 -1.90 19.18 -0.03
CA ILE A 188 -1.22 20.07 0.90
C ILE A 188 -1.30 19.47 2.30
N GLU A 189 -0.14 19.30 2.95
CA GLU A 189 -0.02 18.69 4.29
C GLU A 189 -0.55 17.24 4.34
N ASN A 190 -0.61 16.64 5.53
CA ASN A 190 -1.11 15.28 5.76
C ASN A 190 -1.81 15.11 7.11
N GLU A 191 -3.07 14.65 7.10
CA GLU A 191 -3.86 14.31 8.30
C GLU A 191 -3.80 15.41 9.38
N LEU A 192 -4.10 16.66 9.02
CA LEU A 192 -4.04 17.79 9.93
C LEU A 192 -5.43 18.09 10.49
N LEU A 193 -5.67 17.67 11.74
CA LEU A 193 -6.97 17.89 12.39
C LEU A 193 -7.28 19.38 12.60
N HIS A 194 -8.16 19.96 11.75
CA HIS A 194 -8.58 21.34 11.95
C HIS A 194 -9.51 21.48 13.17
N LYS A 195 -10.54 20.62 13.26
CA LYS A 195 -11.59 20.69 14.28
C LYS A 195 -12.00 19.29 14.74
N VAL A 196 -12.31 19.16 16.03
CA VAL A 196 -13.15 18.07 16.56
C VAL A 196 -14.41 18.69 17.19
N PRO A 197 -15.43 17.90 17.58
CA PRO A 197 -16.61 18.43 18.26
C PRO A 197 -16.27 19.24 19.53
N GLY A 198 -16.31 20.57 19.42
CA GLY A 198 -16.10 21.51 20.53
C GLY A 198 -14.71 22.15 20.64
N ILE A 199 -13.70 21.74 19.86
CA ILE A 199 -12.33 22.30 19.94
C ILE A 199 -11.76 22.54 18.53
N THR A 200 -11.15 23.70 18.31
CA THR A 200 -10.37 24.03 17.09
C THR A 200 -8.89 23.83 17.40
N PHE A 201 -8.18 23.05 16.58
CA PHE A 201 -6.82 22.59 16.87
C PHE A 201 -5.77 23.15 15.91
N ALA A 202 -5.97 23.04 14.59
CA ALA A 202 -4.99 23.49 13.60
C ALA A 202 -5.04 25.01 13.34
N ASP A 203 -4.03 25.48 12.62
CA ASP A 203 -3.86 26.88 12.21
C ASP A 203 -4.08 27.00 10.70
N ASP A 204 -5.10 27.75 10.28
CA ASP A 204 -5.40 28.04 8.87
C ASP A 204 -4.21 28.70 8.15
N GLU A 205 -3.35 29.42 8.88
CA GLU A 205 -2.26 30.19 8.27
C GLU A 205 -1.12 29.31 7.76
N GLU A 206 -0.93 28.11 8.33
CA GLU A 206 0.06 27.15 7.79
C GLU A 206 -0.43 26.55 6.47
N MET A 207 -1.71 26.13 6.41
CA MET A 207 -2.32 25.64 5.18
C MET A 207 -2.34 26.73 4.10
N ARG A 208 -2.67 27.97 4.48
CA ARG A 208 -2.62 29.14 3.59
C ARG A 208 -1.20 29.44 3.12
N SER A 209 -0.19 29.36 3.98
CA SER A 209 1.23 29.56 3.61
C SER A 209 1.67 28.53 2.57
N LEU A 210 1.44 27.24 2.83
CA LEU A 210 1.81 26.16 1.91
C LEU A 210 1.12 26.29 0.55
N ALA A 211 -0.20 26.58 0.55
CA ALA A 211 -0.96 26.79 -0.68
C ALA A 211 -0.55 28.07 -1.43
N SER A 212 -0.22 29.15 -0.73
CA SER A 212 0.28 30.40 -1.34
C SER A 212 1.64 30.17 -1.97
N CYS A 213 2.57 29.55 -1.23
CA CYS A 213 3.87 29.13 -1.76
C CYS A 213 3.71 28.22 -2.99
N ALA A 214 2.71 27.35 -3.01
CA ALA A 214 2.45 26.48 -4.15
C ALA A 214 1.96 27.25 -5.40
N ARG A 215 1.00 28.18 -5.26
CA ARG A 215 0.59 29.04 -6.38
C ARG A 215 1.70 30.00 -6.84
N GLU A 216 2.44 30.60 -5.92
CA GLU A 216 3.58 31.48 -6.21
C GLU A 216 4.73 30.76 -6.94
N SER A 217 4.96 29.48 -6.64
CA SER A 217 5.94 28.63 -7.35
C SER A 217 5.50 28.25 -8.77
N GLY A 218 4.23 28.53 -9.10
CA GLY A 218 3.64 28.32 -10.42
C GLY A 218 2.73 27.09 -10.53
N SER A 219 2.37 26.42 -9.42
CA SER A 219 1.48 25.26 -9.49
C SER A 219 0.05 25.65 -9.87
N THR A 220 -0.49 24.94 -10.85
CA THR A 220 -1.76 25.22 -11.52
C THR A 220 -2.83 24.15 -11.29
N VAL A 221 -2.48 22.96 -10.79
CA VAL A 221 -3.46 21.88 -10.50
C VAL A 221 -4.36 22.19 -9.29
N PRO A 222 -5.53 21.53 -9.13
CA PRO A 222 -6.40 21.71 -7.97
C PRO A 222 -5.76 21.17 -6.68
N PHE A 223 -5.98 21.88 -5.57
CA PHE A 223 -5.45 21.51 -4.27
C PHE A 223 -6.48 20.81 -3.39
N PHE A 224 -6.04 19.81 -2.62
CA PHE A 224 -6.83 19.18 -1.56
C PHE A 224 -5.98 18.94 -0.31
N HIS A 225 -6.64 18.58 0.78
CA HIS A 225 -6.03 18.05 2.00
C HIS A 225 -6.74 16.74 2.35
N ASN A 226 -6.03 15.77 2.91
CA ASN A 226 -6.60 14.52 3.41
C ASN A 226 -6.92 14.65 4.91
N ASP A 227 -8.21 14.77 5.21
CA ASP A 227 -8.75 14.72 6.56
C ASP A 227 -8.64 13.30 7.12
N ASP A 228 -8.23 13.13 8.39
CA ASP A 228 -8.00 11.80 9.01
C ASP A 228 -9.29 10.96 9.14
N MET A 229 -10.43 11.64 9.10
CA MET A 229 -11.80 11.16 9.15
C MET A 229 -12.70 12.19 8.43
N PRO A 230 -13.98 11.89 8.12
CA PRO A 230 -14.89 12.82 7.44
C PRO A 230 -15.36 13.98 8.36
N HIS A 231 -14.44 14.83 8.81
CA HIS A 231 -14.68 15.98 9.69
C HIS A 231 -14.99 17.28 8.93
N GLY A 232 -14.56 17.37 7.66
CA GLY A 232 -14.70 18.56 6.82
C GLY A 232 -13.60 19.60 7.01
N SER A 233 -12.41 19.19 7.43
CA SER A 233 -11.23 20.06 7.52
C SER A 233 -10.98 20.74 6.17
N TRP A 234 -10.90 22.08 6.18
CA TRP A 234 -10.80 22.98 5.02
C TRP A 234 -11.84 22.85 3.87
N ALA A 235 -12.87 22.02 4.00
CA ALA A 235 -13.94 21.88 2.98
C ALA A 235 -15.07 22.92 3.07
N THR A 236 -15.45 23.27 4.31
CA THR A 236 -16.69 23.93 4.81
C THR A 236 -17.81 24.40 3.86
N GLY A 237 -19.01 23.82 4.03
CA GLY A 237 -20.30 24.30 3.52
C GLY A 237 -21.07 25.25 4.44
N LYS A 238 -22.40 25.34 4.25
CA LYS A 238 -23.28 26.30 4.95
C LYS A 238 -23.33 26.09 6.47
N LYS A 239 -22.82 27.10 7.19
CA LYS A 239 -22.90 27.37 8.65
C LYS A 239 -21.93 26.57 9.55
N ASN A 240 -20.83 27.24 9.94
CA ASN A 240 -20.12 26.99 11.20
C ASN A 240 -21.06 27.26 12.40
N HIS A 241 -21.99 26.33 12.70
CA HIS A 241 -22.94 26.50 13.80
C HIS A 241 -22.27 26.47 15.19
N TYR A 242 -21.07 25.88 15.30
CA TYR A 242 -20.34 25.69 16.56
C TYR A 242 -19.56 26.93 17.03
N LEU A 243 -19.18 27.86 16.14
CA LEU A 243 -18.41 29.06 16.50
C LEU A 243 -19.23 30.14 17.22
N LYS A 244 -20.57 30.03 17.29
CA LYS A 244 -21.40 30.99 18.06
C LYS A 244 -21.18 30.92 19.58
N ASN A 245 -20.56 29.85 20.09
CA ASN A 245 -20.40 29.61 21.53
C ASN A 245 -18.95 29.77 22.03
N CYS A 246 -18.02 30.19 21.19
CA CYS A 246 -16.60 30.37 21.54
C CYS A 246 -16.20 31.84 21.33
N TRP A 247 -15.51 32.43 22.31
CA TRP A 247 -15.09 33.84 22.33
C TRP A 247 -13.91 34.17 21.39
N LEU A 248 -13.76 33.43 20.28
CA LEU A 248 -12.65 33.57 19.34
C LEU A 248 -13.05 34.48 18.15
N PRO A 249 -12.16 35.38 17.68
CA PRO A 249 -12.42 36.19 16.50
C PRO A 249 -12.67 35.34 15.25
N SER A 250 -13.62 35.74 14.42
CA SER A 250 -13.91 35.05 13.16
C SER A 250 -13.00 35.53 12.03
N THR A 251 -11.91 34.82 11.77
CA THR A 251 -11.15 34.92 10.52
C THR A 251 -11.86 34.16 9.39
N PRO A 252 -11.71 34.57 8.12
CA PRO A 252 -12.07 33.73 6.98
C PRO A 252 -11.22 32.46 6.97
N GLN A 253 -11.89 31.31 7.06
CA GLN A 253 -11.23 30.01 7.02
C GLN A 253 -10.71 29.73 5.60
N TYR A 254 -9.44 29.32 5.49
CA TYR A 254 -8.87 28.84 4.23
C TYR A 254 -9.69 27.66 3.68
N ARG A 255 -9.71 27.49 2.36
CA ARG A 255 -10.44 26.40 1.70
C ARG A 255 -9.59 25.76 0.61
N THR A 256 -9.58 24.44 0.57
CA THR A 256 -9.03 23.69 -0.56
C THR A 256 -10.01 23.72 -1.75
N ASP A 257 -9.51 23.43 -2.94
CA ASP A 257 -10.33 23.40 -4.17
C ASP A 257 -11.26 22.17 -4.17
N ILE A 258 -10.75 21.05 -3.65
CA ILE A 258 -11.45 19.77 -3.51
C ILE A 258 -11.30 19.26 -2.07
N TYR A 259 -12.26 18.47 -1.56
CA TYR A 259 -12.16 17.81 -0.26
C TYR A 259 -11.54 16.42 -0.40
N GLY A 260 -10.56 16.11 0.45
CA GLY A 260 -10.00 14.77 0.58
C GLY A 260 -10.09 14.22 2.00
N VAL A 261 -10.01 12.90 2.11
CA VAL A 261 -10.21 12.16 3.37
C VAL A 261 -9.56 10.77 3.30
N ASP A 262 -9.11 10.28 4.44
CA ASP A 262 -8.59 8.92 4.59
C ASP A 262 -9.62 7.98 5.21
N LEU A 263 -9.66 6.74 4.73
CA LEU A 263 -10.74 5.80 4.97
C LEU A 263 -10.21 4.40 5.32
N TYR A 264 -9.97 4.17 6.60
CA TYR A 264 -9.56 2.88 7.16
C TYR A 264 -10.68 2.28 8.03
N PHE A 265 -10.98 0.99 7.84
CA PHE A 265 -12.21 0.38 8.36
C PHE A 265 -11.98 -0.87 9.22
N VAL A 266 -10.94 -1.65 8.91
CA VAL A 266 -10.68 -2.96 9.51
C VAL A 266 -9.28 -2.98 10.09
N PHE A 267 -9.18 -2.88 11.41
CA PHE A 267 -7.88 -2.91 12.08
C PHE A 267 -7.41 -4.35 12.28
N ALA A 268 -6.12 -4.60 12.05
CA ALA A 268 -5.51 -5.91 12.33
C ALA A 268 -5.75 -6.31 13.80
N PRO A 269 -5.95 -7.61 14.10
CA PRO A 269 -6.43 -8.04 15.40
C PRO A 269 -5.36 -7.89 16.50
N ARG A 270 -5.71 -8.26 17.71
CA ARG A 270 -4.74 -8.49 18.79
C ARG A 270 -4.05 -9.83 18.59
N ASP A 271 -2.83 -9.96 19.10
CA ASP A 271 -2.14 -11.25 19.13
C ASP A 271 -2.78 -12.19 20.19
N ASP A 272 -3.34 -11.63 21.27
CA ASP A 272 -4.22 -12.36 22.21
C ASP A 272 -5.18 -11.41 23.00
N ARG A 273 -5.89 -11.91 24.02
CA ARG A 273 -6.82 -11.08 24.82
C ARG A 273 -6.13 -10.18 25.84
N ALA A 274 -4.89 -10.50 26.24
CA ALA A 274 -4.10 -9.71 27.17
C ALA A 274 -3.31 -8.62 26.44
N ASP A 275 -3.00 -8.81 25.15
CA ASP A 275 -2.46 -7.80 24.26
C ASP A 275 -3.31 -6.51 24.28
N ARG A 276 -2.72 -5.44 24.82
CA ARG A 276 -3.30 -4.09 24.87
C ARG A 276 -2.82 -3.19 23.74
N SER A 277 -1.92 -3.67 22.88
CA SER A 277 -1.23 -2.87 21.87
C SER A 277 -2.10 -2.44 20.69
N SER A 278 -3.32 -2.96 20.56
CA SER A 278 -4.34 -2.50 19.62
C SER A 278 -5.65 -2.15 20.33
N LEU A 279 -5.58 -1.21 21.28
CA LEU A 279 -6.72 -0.31 21.47
C LEU A 279 -6.80 0.55 20.21
N ALA A 280 -7.87 0.38 19.43
CA ALA A 280 -8.13 1.26 18.30
C ALA A 280 -8.12 2.72 18.81
N VAL A 281 -7.46 3.62 18.08
CA VAL A 281 -7.15 4.99 18.54
C VAL A 281 -8.43 5.78 18.89
N GLY A 282 -9.56 5.42 18.26
CA GLY A 282 -10.94 5.91 18.44
C GLY A 282 -11.36 6.42 19.83
N PRO A 283 -11.48 5.56 20.87
CA PRO A 283 -12.12 5.98 22.12
C PRO A 283 -11.29 6.99 22.94
N PHE A 284 -9.97 7.00 22.76
CA PHE A 284 -9.09 7.96 23.44
C PHE A 284 -8.95 9.28 22.67
N GLN A 285 -9.19 9.30 21.35
CA GLN A 285 -9.26 10.54 20.54
C GLN A 285 -10.34 11.50 21.06
N ILE A 286 -11.48 10.98 21.51
CA ILE A 286 -12.64 11.79 21.95
C ILE A 286 -12.45 12.34 23.38
N ALA A 287 -11.73 11.61 24.25
CA ALA A 287 -11.73 11.87 25.70
C ALA A 287 -10.65 12.85 26.18
N GLY A 288 -9.65 13.19 25.36
CA GLY A 288 -8.59 14.15 25.75
C GLY A 288 -7.73 13.72 26.94
N CYS A 289 -7.73 12.44 27.32
CA CYS A 289 -7.14 11.97 28.58
C CYS A 289 -5.62 12.24 28.68
N ALA A 290 -4.87 12.23 27.58
CA ALA A 290 -3.42 12.51 27.64
C ALA A 290 -3.15 13.95 28.11
N ALA A 291 -3.89 14.91 27.56
CA ALA A 291 -3.89 16.31 27.96
C ALA A 291 -4.37 16.52 29.40
N PHE A 292 -5.39 15.77 29.84
CA PHE A 292 -5.89 15.81 31.21
C PHE A 292 -4.85 15.31 32.23
N LEU A 293 -4.17 14.21 31.93
CA LEU A 293 -3.14 13.63 32.80
C LEU A 293 -1.88 14.52 32.91
N GLU A 294 -1.49 15.18 31.81
CA GLU A 294 -0.43 16.19 31.81
C GLU A 294 -0.81 17.44 32.63
N PHE A 295 -2.05 17.94 32.47
CA PHE A 295 -2.56 19.10 33.20
C PHE A 295 -2.56 18.91 34.73
N PHE A 296 -2.78 17.69 35.22
CA PHE A 296 -2.79 17.37 36.64
C PHE A 296 -1.47 16.75 37.17
N CYS A 297 -0.47 16.51 36.31
CA CYS A 297 0.77 15.80 36.66
C CYS A 297 0.55 14.37 37.23
N ILE A 298 -0.61 13.75 36.98
CA ILE A 298 -0.95 12.41 37.48
C ILE A 298 -0.53 11.38 36.42
N GLY A 299 0.73 10.95 36.49
CA GLY A 299 1.27 9.91 35.61
C GLY A 299 0.86 8.50 36.06
N GLY A 300 0.35 7.68 35.12
CA GLY A 300 0.03 6.27 35.36
C GLY A 300 1.26 5.36 35.56
N LEU A 301 1.04 4.17 36.11
CA LEU A 301 2.09 3.19 36.42
C LEU A 301 2.72 2.56 35.15
N GLY A 302 3.93 3.00 34.79
CA GLY A 302 4.80 2.29 33.85
C GLY A 302 5.55 1.16 34.55
N ILE A 303 5.46 -0.07 34.04
CA ILE A 303 6.15 -1.25 34.55
C ILE A 303 7.57 -1.30 33.98
N GLY A 304 8.58 -1.54 34.82
CA GLY A 304 9.96 -1.76 34.36
C GLY A 304 10.89 -2.25 35.47
N GLY A 305 11.67 -3.30 35.18
CA GLY A 305 12.52 -4.05 36.12
C GLY A 305 11.68 -5.04 36.95
N ASP A 306 11.67 -6.34 36.70
CA ASP A 306 12.78 -7.23 36.33
C ASP A 306 12.44 -8.19 35.16
N ASP A 307 13.40 -9.05 34.81
CA ASP A 307 13.34 -10.14 33.83
C ASP A 307 13.20 -9.75 32.33
N LEU A 308 13.92 -10.47 31.46
CA LEU A 308 13.45 -10.78 30.09
C LEU A 308 12.08 -11.51 30.13
N GLY A 309 11.77 -12.12 31.28
CA GLY A 309 10.46 -12.59 31.71
C GLY A 309 9.41 -11.50 32.02
N CYS A 310 9.69 -10.20 31.98
CA CYS A 310 8.62 -9.20 31.83
C CYS A 310 8.22 -8.99 30.36
N ILE A 311 8.96 -9.59 29.41
CA ILE A 311 8.40 -9.95 28.10
C ILE A 311 7.61 -11.28 28.22
N HIS A 312 8.03 -12.25 29.05
CA HIS A 312 7.16 -13.40 29.40
C HIS A 312 5.84 -13.00 30.10
N CYS A 313 5.77 -11.90 30.86
CA CYS A 313 4.58 -11.60 31.66
C CYS A 313 3.39 -11.09 30.83
N LEU A 314 3.67 -10.56 29.62
CA LEU A 314 2.64 -10.29 28.60
C LEU A 314 2.39 -11.52 27.72
N TYR A 315 3.37 -12.40 27.53
CA TYR A 315 3.28 -13.56 26.62
C TYR A 315 3.70 -14.88 27.26
N LYS A 316 3.04 -15.29 28.34
CA LYS A 316 3.12 -16.67 28.83
C LYS A 316 2.40 -17.60 27.86
N SER A 317 3.15 -18.25 26.97
CA SER A 317 2.92 -19.69 26.72
C SER A 317 4.12 -20.45 27.26
N THR A 318 3.85 -21.37 28.19
CA THR A 318 4.83 -22.34 28.68
C THR A 318 4.98 -23.46 27.64
N SER A 319 5.61 -23.13 26.52
CA SER A 319 5.97 -24.01 25.40
C SER A 319 7.05 -23.32 24.56
N ALA A 320 7.76 -24.08 23.74
CA ALA A 320 8.96 -23.61 23.03
C ALA A 320 8.72 -22.40 22.11
N VAL A 321 9.82 -21.72 21.76
CA VAL A 321 9.94 -20.90 20.54
C VAL A 321 9.36 -21.71 19.37
N GLY A 322 8.18 -21.32 18.85
CA GLY A 322 7.48 -22.19 17.89
C GLY A 322 6.14 -21.69 17.35
N GLU A 323 5.14 -21.42 18.20
CA GLU A 323 3.77 -21.20 17.71
C GLU A 323 3.39 -19.71 17.63
N ARG A 324 3.52 -19.16 16.42
CA ARG A 324 2.84 -17.92 16.02
C ARG A 324 1.34 -18.08 16.25
N THR A 325 0.73 -17.12 16.95
CA THR A 325 -0.74 -17.05 17.06
C THR A 325 -1.25 -16.34 15.82
N THR A 326 -1.31 -17.10 14.72
CA THR A 326 -1.70 -16.56 13.42
C THR A 326 -3.16 -16.09 13.49
N PRO A 327 -3.47 -14.87 13.02
CA PRO A 327 -4.85 -14.41 12.97
C PRO A 327 -5.65 -15.31 12.03
N PRO A 328 -6.90 -15.66 12.35
CA PRO A 328 -7.66 -16.60 11.54
C PRO A 328 -7.77 -16.08 10.09
N PRO A 329 -7.48 -16.92 9.07
CA PRO A 329 -7.63 -16.51 7.68
C PRO A 329 -9.04 -16.01 7.39
N ASN A 330 -9.13 -14.92 6.63
CA ASN A 330 -10.38 -14.18 6.40
C ASN A 330 -11.13 -13.85 7.71
N GLY A 331 -10.41 -13.49 8.78
CA GLY A 331 -10.91 -13.37 10.15
C GLY A 331 -11.55 -12.02 10.53
N TRP A 332 -11.56 -11.03 9.64
CA TRP A 332 -12.02 -9.67 9.96
C TRP A 332 -13.53 -9.55 10.23
N ASN A 333 -13.89 -8.54 11.03
CA ASN A 333 -15.27 -8.30 11.45
C ASN A 333 -16.06 -7.50 10.41
N THR A 334 -17.07 -8.14 9.81
CA THR A 334 -17.96 -7.53 8.79
C THR A 334 -18.81 -6.37 9.32
N LYS A 335 -19.21 -6.42 10.60
CA LYS A 335 -20.04 -5.37 11.23
C LYS A 335 -19.28 -4.04 11.37
N SER A 336 -17.98 -4.11 11.66
CA SER A 336 -17.13 -2.91 11.78
C SER A 336 -17.03 -2.16 10.46
N LEU A 337 -16.79 -2.89 9.36
CA LEU A 337 -16.75 -2.32 8.02
C LEU A 337 -18.12 -1.74 7.62
N ALA A 338 -19.20 -2.54 7.71
CA ALA A 338 -20.55 -2.13 7.34
C ALA A 338 -21.04 -0.88 8.10
N GLY A 339 -20.93 -0.90 9.43
CA GLY A 339 -21.45 0.17 10.29
C GLY A 339 -20.82 1.55 10.07
N TYR A 340 -19.64 1.61 9.45
CA TYR A 340 -19.02 2.86 9.03
C TYR A 340 -19.26 3.15 7.55
N ILE A 341 -18.88 2.23 6.65
CA ILE A 341 -18.85 2.46 5.20
C ILE A 341 -20.23 2.74 4.61
N ASP A 342 -21.27 2.07 5.12
CA ASP A 342 -22.63 2.17 4.56
C ASP A 342 -23.28 3.55 4.84
N THR A 343 -22.62 4.40 5.63
CA THR A 343 -23.07 5.75 5.99
C THR A 343 -22.26 6.89 5.34
N LEU A 344 -21.21 6.59 4.57
CA LEU A 344 -20.24 7.60 4.10
C LEU A 344 -20.86 8.70 3.24
N GLU A 345 -21.69 8.36 2.25
CA GLU A 345 -22.35 9.33 1.36
C GLU A 345 -23.06 10.43 2.15
N LYS A 346 -23.86 10.02 3.15
CA LYS A 346 -24.56 10.93 4.07
C LYS A 346 -23.62 11.80 4.92
N ARG A 347 -22.41 11.32 5.25
CA ARG A 347 -21.41 12.11 5.99
C ARG A 347 -20.80 13.19 5.09
N PHE A 348 -20.45 12.84 3.86
CA PHE A 348 -19.93 13.80 2.87
C PHE A 348 -20.96 14.86 2.51
N ASP A 349 -22.22 14.46 2.30
CA ASP A 349 -23.34 15.37 2.09
C ASP A 349 -23.51 16.39 3.23
N ALA A 350 -23.18 16.01 4.47
CA ALA A 350 -23.30 16.86 5.65
C ALA A 350 -22.12 17.84 5.86
N ILE A 351 -20.97 17.61 5.22
CA ILE A 351 -19.79 18.51 5.29
C ILE A 351 -20.01 19.78 4.46
N GLY A 352 -20.56 19.60 3.25
CA GLY A 352 -20.82 20.66 2.27
C GLY A 352 -19.57 21.39 1.75
N GLY A 353 -19.76 22.47 0.99
CA GLY A 353 -18.65 23.29 0.49
C GLY A 353 -17.89 22.61 -0.65
N ALA A 354 -16.58 22.38 -0.49
CA ALA A 354 -15.80 21.64 -1.50
C ALA A 354 -16.40 20.24 -1.76
N ALA A 355 -16.83 19.54 -0.71
CA ALA A 355 -17.52 18.24 -0.81
C ALA A 355 -18.93 18.32 -1.44
N GLU A 356 -19.50 19.51 -1.64
CA GLU A 356 -20.83 19.70 -2.23
C GLU A 356 -20.77 19.75 -3.77
N GLY A 357 -19.72 20.34 -4.32
CA GLY A 357 -19.52 20.57 -5.76
C GLY A 357 -18.43 19.71 -6.42
N ALA A 358 -17.56 19.06 -5.63
CA ALA A 358 -16.44 18.25 -6.10
C ALA A 358 -16.56 16.78 -5.67
N PRO A 359 -15.89 15.83 -6.35
CA PRO A 359 -15.85 14.45 -5.89
C PRO A 359 -14.97 14.39 -4.64
N VAL A 360 -15.34 13.53 -3.69
CA VAL A 360 -14.48 13.31 -2.52
C VAL A 360 -13.25 12.52 -2.95
N VAL A 361 -12.07 13.08 -2.68
CA VAL A 361 -10.79 12.40 -2.86
C VAL A 361 -10.57 11.47 -1.68
N CYS A 362 -10.82 10.17 -1.84
CA CYS A 362 -10.31 9.20 -0.88
C CYS A 362 -8.81 9.07 -1.12
N ALA A 363 -8.05 9.81 -0.30
CA ALA A 363 -6.62 10.01 -0.49
C ALA A 363 -5.81 8.81 0.02
N GLU A 364 -6.32 8.12 1.04
CA GLU A 364 -5.87 6.79 1.43
C GLU A 364 -7.04 5.86 1.79
N THR A 365 -7.01 4.62 1.32
CA THR A 365 -7.83 3.53 1.84
C THR A 365 -7.09 2.20 1.83
N GLN A 366 -7.66 1.24 2.54
CA GLN A 366 -6.97 0.09 3.05
C GLN A 366 -6.73 -1.03 2.02
N VAL A 367 -5.46 -1.39 1.83
CA VAL A 367 -5.06 -2.62 1.12
C VAL A 367 -4.81 -3.77 2.09
N GLY A 368 -4.00 -3.51 3.11
CA GLY A 368 -3.61 -4.41 4.18
C GLY A 368 -3.47 -3.62 5.48
N TRP A 369 -2.35 -3.75 6.19
CA TRP A 369 -2.07 -2.96 7.39
C TRP A 369 -0.57 -2.91 7.65
N ILE A 370 -0.09 -1.85 8.31
CA ILE A 370 1.28 -1.82 8.85
C ILE A 370 1.50 -2.98 9.82
N ASN A 371 2.72 -3.48 9.88
CA ASN A 371 3.10 -4.39 10.95
C ASN A 371 4.23 -3.80 11.78
N GLN A 372 4.20 -4.11 13.07
CA GLN A 372 5.05 -3.50 14.08
C GLN A 372 6.05 -4.50 14.62
N TRP A 373 7.13 -4.01 15.23
CA TRP A 373 7.97 -4.86 16.06
C TRP A 373 7.18 -5.51 17.22
N ALA A 374 7.72 -6.59 17.81
CA ALA A 374 7.10 -7.35 18.91
C ALA A 374 5.82 -8.13 18.56
N ARG A 375 5.41 -8.15 17.28
CA ARG A 375 4.22 -8.87 16.82
C ARG A 375 4.50 -10.36 16.69
N LYS A 376 3.52 -11.20 17.03
CA LYS A 376 3.57 -12.66 16.82
C LYS A 376 3.24 -13.10 15.38
N ARG A 377 2.97 -12.14 14.50
CA ARG A 377 2.52 -12.30 13.12
C ARG A 377 3.38 -11.46 12.19
N ASP A 378 3.51 -11.85 10.93
CA ASP A 378 4.15 -11.06 9.87
C ASP A 378 3.13 -10.53 8.83
N TYR A 379 3.61 -10.10 7.66
CA TYR A 379 2.75 -9.62 6.58
C TYR A 379 2.03 -10.73 5.81
N ASP A 380 2.45 -11.99 5.89
CA ASP A 380 1.75 -13.12 5.28
C ASP A 380 0.56 -13.53 6.15
N ASP A 381 0.75 -13.52 7.47
CA ASP A 381 -0.31 -13.64 8.47
C ASP A 381 -1.37 -12.53 8.32
N LEU A 382 -0.94 -11.28 8.12
CA LEU A 382 -1.84 -10.17 7.78
C LEU A 382 -2.51 -10.36 6.42
N TYR A 383 -1.79 -10.88 5.41
CA TYR A 383 -2.37 -11.16 4.11
C TYR A 383 -3.54 -12.15 4.23
N ASN A 384 -3.31 -13.23 4.96
CA ASN A 384 -4.30 -14.27 5.23
C ASN A 384 -5.48 -13.73 6.03
N TYR A 385 -5.25 -12.87 7.05
CA TYR A 385 -6.32 -12.27 7.85
C TYR A 385 -7.33 -11.49 7.01
N PHE A 386 -6.87 -10.62 6.10
CA PHE A 386 -7.76 -9.88 5.19
C PHE A 386 -8.35 -10.80 4.11
N GLY A 387 -7.53 -11.68 3.54
CA GLY A 387 -7.88 -12.55 2.42
C GLY A 387 -7.91 -11.83 1.08
N ASP A 388 -8.14 -12.60 0.02
CA ASP A 388 -8.05 -12.14 -1.37
C ASP A 388 -9.18 -11.17 -1.78
N SER A 389 -10.43 -11.43 -1.37
CA SER A 389 -11.57 -10.60 -1.81
C SER A 389 -11.70 -9.27 -1.05
N PHE A 390 -10.91 -9.01 0.01
CA PHE A 390 -11.09 -7.84 0.88
C PHE A 390 -11.08 -6.51 0.12
N SER A 391 -10.03 -6.21 -0.66
CA SER A 391 -9.95 -4.94 -1.39
C SER A 391 -10.96 -4.83 -2.53
N ALA A 392 -11.33 -5.94 -3.19
CA ALA A 392 -12.37 -5.95 -4.20
C ALA A 392 -13.75 -5.60 -3.58
N THR A 393 -14.05 -6.20 -2.43
CA THR A 393 -15.26 -5.88 -1.63
C THR A 393 -15.25 -4.47 -1.09
N LEU A 394 -14.08 -3.95 -0.68
CA LEU A 394 -13.92 -2.56 -0.29
C LEU A 394 -14.15 -1.60 -1.47
N HIS A 395 -13.58 -1.86 -2.66
CA HIS A 395 -13.78 -1.05 -3.86
C HIS A 395 -15.27 -0.95 -4.22
N SER A 396 -15.96 -2.08 -4.34
CA SER A 396 -17.40 -2.10 -4.63
C SER A 396 -18.21 -1.36 -3.56
N SER A 397 -17.83 -1.48 -2.29
CA SER A 397 -18.49 -0.78 -1.18
C SER A 397 -18.27 0.74 -1.22
N LEU A 398 -17.07 1.21 -1.59
CA LEU A 398 -16.77 2.64 -1.75
C LEU A 398 -17.48 3.23 -2.98
N ALA A 399 -17.45 2.53 -4.12
CA ALA A 399 -18.19 2.89 -5.32
C ALA A 399 -19.72 2.92 -5.05
N ALA A 400 -20.24 2.04 -4.19
CA ALA A 400 -21.63 2.08 -3.72
C ALA A 400 -21.97 3.34 -2.88
N GLN A 401 -20.97 4.06 -2.36
CA GLN A 401 -21.13 5.37 -1.70
C GLN A 401 -20.85 6.56 -2.63
N GLY A 402 -20.57 6.33 -3.91
CA GLY A 402 -20.39 7.37 -4.92
C GLY A 402 -18.96 7.93 -5.03
N LEU A 403 -17.97 7.30 -4.38
CA LEU A 403 -16.57 7.69 -4.54
C LEU A 403 -16.09 7.34 -5.94
N THR A 404 -15.47 8.29 -6.63
CA THR A 404 -14.86 8.11 -7.97
C THR A 404 -13.40 8.57 -8.02
N VAL A 405 -12.83 8.96 -6.88
CA VAL A 405 -11.40 9.18 -6.69
C VAL A 405 -10.99 8.36 -5.45
N ILE A 406 -10.28 7.25 -5.67
CA ILE A 406 -9.92 6.29 -4.62
C ILE A 406 -8.44 5.94 -4.78
N ASN A 407 -7.63 6.17 -3.75
CA ASN A 407 -6.23 5.76 -3.68
C ASN A 407 -6.01 4.64 -2.66
N TYR A 408 -5.30 3.60 -3.09
CA TYR A 408 -5.01 2.42 -2.28
C TYR A 408 -3.65 2.50 -1.59
N TYR A 409 -3.68 2.66 -0.27
CA TYR A 409 -2.50 2.72 0.59
C TYR A 409 -2.23 1.33 1.21
N THR A 410 -1.18 0.60 0.81
CA THR A 410 -0.28 0.83 -0.34
C THR A 410 -0.49 -0.21 -1.45
N ALA A 411 -0.26 0.19 -2.71
CA ALA A 411 -0.29 -0.74 -3.84
C ALA A 411 1.05 -1.49 -3.98
N TYR A 412 2.15 -0.81 -3.69
CA TYR A 412 3.46 -1.39 -3.39
C TYR A 412 4.08 -0.65 -2.20
N GLY A 413 4.40 -1.38 -1.13
CA GLY A 413 4.98 -0.79 0.08
C GLY A 413 6.52 -0.75 0.08
N GLY A 414 7.19 -1.78 -0.43
CA GLY A 414 8.65 -1.87 -0.50
C GLY A 414 9.34 -2.13 0.83
N THR A 415 10.56 -1.62 0.98
CA THR A 415 11.42 -1.87 2.15
C THR A 415 11.78 -0.55 2.83
N ASN A 416 11.67 -0.48 4.16
CA ASN A 416 12.35 0.51 5.00
C ASN A 416 13.86 0.23 5.01
N TYR A 417 14.50 0.35 3.85
CA TYR A 417 15.94 0.15 3.73
C TYR A 417 16.68 1.14 4.65
N GLY A 418 17.87 0.74 5.11
CA GLY A 418 18.63 1.54 6.03
C GLY A 418 17.92 1.74 7.37
N ALA A 419 17.80 3.01 7.77
CA ALA A 419 17.11 3.49 8.96
C ALA A 419 15.83 4.31 8.63
N SER A 420 15.29 4.19 7.41
CA SER A 420 14.22 5.06 6.91
C SER A 420 12.85 4.87 7.58
N GLY A 421 12.61 3.75 8.27
CA GLY A 421 11.39 3.50 9.04
C GLY A 421 11.28 4.36 10.30
N ASP A 422 10.06 4.57 10.79
CA ASP A 422 9.86 5.08 12.15
C ASP A 422 10.10 4.00 13.23
N SER A 423 9.98 4.38 14.50
CA SER A 423 10.23 3.45 15.62
C SER A 423 9.18 2.35 15.83
N GLU A 424 8.06 2.37 15.10
CA GLU A 424 6.97 1.40 15.23
C GLU A 424 7.12 0.22 14.24
N VAL A 425 7.54 0.52 13.01
CA VAL A 425 7.67 -0.46 11.90
C VAL A 425 9.08 -1.04 11.80
N TYR A 426 9.18 -2.26 11.26
CA TYR A 426 10.43 -2.95 10.99
C TYR A 426 10.91 -2.77 9.54
N THR A 427 11.98 -3.46 9.16
CA THR A 427 12.66 -3.28 7.87
C THR A 427 11.73 -3.52 6.67
N SER A 428 11.00 -4.63 6.63
CA SER A 428 9.99 -4.83 5.59
C SER A 428 8.80 -3.87 5.77
N TYR A 429 8.38 -3.28 4.65
CA TYR A 429 7.11 -2.56 4.53
C TYR A 429 6.24 -3.20 3.43
N ASP A 430 6.26 -4.53 3.33
CA ASP A 430 5.42 -5.29 2.38
C ASP A 430 3.92 -4.91 2.47
N TYR A 431 3.45 -4.56 3.69
CA TYR A 431 2.10 -4.06 3.96
C TYR A 431 0.96 -5.06 3.63
N SER A 432 1.30 -6.29 3.23
CA SER A 432 0.39 -7.21 2.54
C SER A 432 -0.20 -6.59 1.26
N ALA A 433 0.59 -5.80 0.52
CA ALA A 433 0.16 -4.99 -0.61
C ALA A 433 -0.26 -5.81 -1.87
N TYR A 434 -0.73 -5.12 -2.91
CA TYR A 434 -1.07 -5.77 -4.20
C TYR A 434 0.16 -6.30 -4.93
N ILE A 435 1.28 -5.59 -4.80
CA ILE A 435 2.59 -6.03 -5.24
C ILE A 435 3.41 -6.22 -3.96
N ARG A 436 3.78 -7.46 -3.67
CA ARG A 436 4.59 -7.83 -2.50
C ARG A 436 5.96 -7.16 -2.58
N GLU A 437 6.65 -7.00 -1.45
CA GLU A 437 7.94 -6.28 -1.32
C GLU A 437 8.97 -6.64 -2.41
N PHE A 438 9.12 -7.94 -2.69
CA PHE A 438 10.03 -8.48 -3.71
C PHE A 438 9.50 -8.45 -5.16
N GLY A 439 8.29 -7.94 -5.40
CA GLY A 439 7.74 -7.64 -6.73
C GLY A 439 6.68 -8.60 -7.29
N LYS A 440 6.18 -9.57 -6.50
CA LYS A 440 5.11 -10.49 -6.94
C LYS A 440 3.73 -9.84 -6.84
N VAL A 441 2.93 -9.93 -7.89
CA VAL A 441 1.52 -9.50 -7.86
C VAL A 441 0.67 -10.55 -7.14
N SER A 442 -0.08 -10.13 -6.12
CA SER A 442 -0.97 -10.95 -5.31
C SER A 442 -2.39 -11.05 -5.89
N GLU A 443 -3.08 -12.12 -5.55
CA GLU A 443 -4.48 -12.37 -5.92
C GLU A 443 -5.42 -11.25 -5.44
N ARG A 444 -5.16 -10.63 -4.28
CA ARG A 444 -5.92 -9.45 -3.83
C ARG A 444 -5.86 -8.30 -4.85
N GLY A 445 -4.70 -8.08 -5.47
CA GLY A 445 -4.55 -7.12 -6.57
C GLY A 445 -5.33 -7.55 -7.81
N ARG A 446 -5.18 -8.82 -8.23
CA ARG A 446 -5.90 -9.38 -9.39
C ARG A 446 -7.43 -9.28 -9.24
N ARG A 447 -7.98 -9.42 -8.03
CA ARG A 447 -9.42 -9.25 -7.76
C ARG A 447 -9.86 -7.79 -7.70
N LEU A 448 -9.04 -6.86 -7.18
CA LEU A 448 -9.32 -5.42 -7.24
C LEU A 448 -9.48 -4.97 -8.70
N ARG A 449 -8.53 -5.37 -9.57
CA ARG A 449 -8.48 -5.05 -11.00
C ARG A 449 -9.83 -5.22 -11.69
N LEU A 450 -10.53 -6.33 -11.44
CA LEU A 450 -11.86 -6.60 -12.02
C LEU A 450 -12.88 -5.50 -11.68
N LYS A 451 -12.91 -5.06 -10.41
CA LYS A 451 -13.85 -4.03 -9.95
C LYS A 451 -13.41 -2.63 -10.42
N ALA A 452 -12.10 -2.37 -10.45
CA ALA A 452 -11.52 -1.11 -10.92
C ALA A 452 -11.74 -0.89 -12.43
N LEU A 453 -11.51 -1.92 -13.26
CA LEU A 453 -11.77 -1.88 -14.70
C LEU A 453 -13.25 -1.66 -15.00
N PHE A 454 -14.15 -2.37 -14.30
CA PHE A 454 -15.59 -2.14 -14.38
C PHE A 454 -15.91 -0.67 -14.10
N HIS A 455 -15.52 -0.17 -12.93
CA HIS A 455 -15.85 1.18 -12.47
C HIS A 455 -15.35 2.25 -13.45
N ARG A 456 -14.12 2.11 -13.97
CA ARG A 456 -13.56 2.98 -15.01
C ARG A 456 -14.36 2.95 -16.32
N SER A 457 -14.74 1.77 -16.82
CA SER A 457 -15.45 1.59 -18.11
C SER A 457 -16.86 2.21 -18.16
N PHE A 458 -17.46 2.48 -16.99
CA PHE A 458 -18.75 3.15 -16.83
C PHE A 458 -18.62 4.65 -16.46
N ALA A 459 -17.41 5.22 -16.42
CA ALA A 459 -17.18 6.63 -16.06
C ALA A 459 -18.03 7.62 -16.89
N LYS A 460 -18.28 7.34 -18.17
CA LYS A 460 -19.13 8.19 -19.05
C LYS A 460 -20.52 8.44 -18.46
N TYR A 461 -21.16 7.42 -17.89
CA TYR A 461 -22.50 7.51 -17.29
C TYR A 461 -22.47 8.29 -15.96
N GLY A 462 -21.37 8.17 -15.20
CA GLY A 462 -21.21 8.74 -13.87
C GLY A 462 -22.09 8.04 -12.84
N ILE A 463 -21.47 7.32 -11.89
CA ILE A 463 -22.20 6.58 -10.86
C ILE A 463 -22.70 7.57 -9.80
N ALA A 464 -23.89 8.13 -10.02
CA ALA A 464 -24.43 9.27 -9.28
C ALA A 464 -25.18 8.84 -8.02
N GLU A 465 -26.05 9.73 -7.53
CA GLU A 465 -26.91 9.59 -6.34
C GLU A 465 -27.45 8.17 -6.11
N SER A 466 -27.47 7.76 -4.84
CA SER A 466 -28.22 6.58 -4.40
C SER A 466 -29.70 6.74 -4.73
N VAL A 467 -30.29 5.75 -5.41
CA VAL A 467 -31.74 5.70 -5.63
C VAL A 467 -32.39 5.18 -4.36
N ALA A 468 -33.30 5.97 -3.77
CA ALA A 468 -33.99 5.61 -2.54
C ALA A 468 -35.15 4.62 -2.75
N ASP A 469 -35.65 4.50 -3.98
CA ASP A 469 -36.78 3.64 -4.30
C ASP A 469 -36.37 2.17 -4.45
N SER A 470 -36.71 1.38 -3.44
CA SER A 470 -36.47 -0.06 -3.38
C SER A 470 -37.60 -0.91 -3.98
N SER A 471 -38.68 -0.31 -4.48
CA SER A 471 -39.85 -1.06 -4.98
C SER A 471 -39.55 -1.96 -6.18
N LEU A 472 -38.49 -1.64 -6.92
CA LEU A 472 -38.08 -2.34 -8.14
C LEU A 472 -37.26 -3.62 -7.88
N ILE A 473 -36.80 -3.87 -6.65
CA ILE A 473 -35.85 -4.95 -6.34
C ILE A 473 -36.27 -5.75 -5.11
N SER A 474 -36.23 -7.07 -5.22
CA SER A 474 -36.29 -7.99 -4.08
C SER A 474 -35.17 -9.02 -4.14
N CYS A 475 -34.82 -9.61 -3.00
CA CYS A 475 -33.76 -10.61 -2.91
C CYS A 475 -34.14 -11.68 -1.89
N SER A 476 -33.93 -12.96 -2.21
CA SER A 476 -34.20 -14.07 -1.28
C SER A 476 -33.11 -14.29 -0.23
N LEU A 477 -31.90 -13.73 -0.40
CA LEU A 477 -30.83 -13.82 0.59
C LEU A 477 -31.01 -12.78 1.71
N PRO A 478 -31.34 -13.17 2.95
CA PRO A 478 -31.55 -12.21 4.03
C PRO A 478 -30.25 -11.49 4.40
N ASN A 479 -30.35 -10.19 4.65
CA ASN A 479 -29.23 -9.31 5.04
C ASN A 479 -28.14 -9.13 3.97
N LEU A 480 -28.39 -9.47 2.70
CA LEU A 480 -27.58 -9.00 1.58
C LEU A 480 -27.72 -7.47 1.48
N LEU A 481 -26.60 -6.73 1.42
CA LEU A 481 -26.66 -5.32 1.03
C LEU A 481 -26.96 -5.27 -0.47
N VAL A 482 -28.00 -4.53 -0.85
CA VAL A 482 -28.29 -4.17 -2.24
C VAL A 482 -28.45 -2.65 -2.32
N LYS A 483 -27.43 -1.94 -2.81
CA LYS A 483 -27.48 -0.47 -2.97
C LYS A 483 -27.51 -0.10 -4.44
N VAL A 484 -28.51 0.69 -4.84
CA VAL A 484 -28.72 1.10 -6.24
C VAL A 484 -28.19 2.50 -6.45
N ARG A 485 -27.34 2.68 -7.47
CA ARG A 485 -26.92 4.01 -7.94
C ARG A 485 -27.39 4.23 -9.38
N ARG A 486 -27.83 5.45 -9.68
CA ARG A 486 -28.31 5.87 -11.00
C ARG A 486 -27.22 6.59 -11.78
N ALA A 487 -27.25 6.55 -13.11
CA ALA A 487 -26.39 7.37 -13.94
C ALA A 487 -26.67 8.88 -13.77
N ALA A 488 -25.62 9.70 -13.60
CA ALA A 488 -25.76 11.16 -13.64
C ALA A 488 -26.16 11.61 -15.04
N ARG A 489 -25.46 11.04 -16.04
CA ARG A 489 -25.39 11.48 -17.43
C ARG A 489 -26.04 10.45 -18.36
N GLY A 490 -26.57 10.92 -19.47
CA GLY A 490 -27.33 10.14 -20.45
C GLY A 490 -28.67 10.81 -20.75
N ASP A 491 -29.17 10.61 -21.97
CA ASP A 491 -30.38 11.25 -22.47
C ASP A 491 -31.67 10.55 -21.96
N GLY A 492 -32.70 11.34 -21.68
CA GLY A 492 -34.01 10.85 -21.27
C GLY A 492 -34.36 11.02 -19.78
N GLY A 493 -35.54 10.52 -19.41
CA GLY A 493 -36.11 10.62 -18.06
C GLY A 493 -35.54 9.60 -17.08
N ASP A 494 -35.97 9.66 -15.83
CA ASP A 494 -35.43 8.80 -14.76
C ASP A 494 -35.61 7.29 -15.03
N SER A 495 -36.74 6.91 -15.63
CA SER A 495 -37.01 5.52 -16.01
C SER A 495 -36.06 4.97 -17.08
N THR A 496 -35.44 5.82 -17.91
CA THR A 496 -34.54 5.40 -19.00
C THR A 496 -33.05 5.45 -18.63
N LYS A 497 -32.69 6.00 -17.46
CA LYS A 497 -31.29 6.07 -17.01
C LYS A 497 -30.73 4.71 -16.58
N SER A 498 -29.47 4.46 -16.90
CA SER A 498 -28.73 3.29 -16.42
C SER A 498 -28.68 3.23 -14.89
N ARG A 499 -28.70 2.03 -14.33
CA ARG A 499 -28.61 1.73 -12.90
C ARG A 499 -27.48 0.74 -12.64
N PHE A 500 -26.92 0.80 -11.44
CA PHE A 500 -25.84 -0.06 -10.96
C PHE A 500 -26.25 -0.59 -9.59
N LEU A 501 -26.45 -1.90 -9.49
CA LEU A 501 -26.82 -2.58 -8.25
C LEU A 501 -25.54 -3.11 -7.61
N PHE A 502 -25.17 -2.55 -6.46
CA PHE A 502 -24.02 -2.97 -5.67
C PHE A 502 -24.48 -3.98 -4.60
N LEU A 503 -24.07 -5.23 -4.77
CA LEU A 503 -24.38 -6.35 -3.90
C LEU A 503 -23.18 -6.67 -2.99
N ARG A 504 -23.41 -6.98 -1.71
CA ARG A 504 -22.34 -7.41 -0.78
C ARG A 504 -22.87 -8.39 0.27
N ASN A 505 -22.30 -9.59 0.32
CA ASN A 505 -22.75 -10.68 1.20
C ASN A 505 -21.97 -10.72 2.53
N PHE A 506 -22.56 -10.17 3.60
CA PHE A 506 -22.08 -10.33 4.98
C PHE A 506 -23.02 -11.19 5.85
N SER A 507 -23.92 -11.99 5.24
CA SER A 507 -24.85 -12.81 6.01
C SER A 507 -24.12 -13.93 6.76
N SER A 508 -24.48 -14.14 8.03
CA SER A 508 -23.95 -15.24 8.84
C SER A 508 -24.45 -16.62 8.40
N THR A 509 -25.50 -16.70 7.56
CA THR A 509 -25.90 -17.95 6.88
C THR A 509 -24.91 -18.33 5.79
N GLY A 510 -24.14 -17.37 5.25
CA GLY A 510 -23.16 -17.56 4.20
C GLY A 510 -21.84 -18.18 4.62
N LYS A 511 -21.77 -18.99 5.68
CA LYS A 511 -20.53 -19.75 5.98
C LYS A 511 -20.21 -20.84 4.94
N LEU A 512 -21.12 -21.08 4.00
CA LEU A 512 -20.89 -21.84 2.77
C LEU A 512 -19.92 -21.07 1.87
N GLU A 513 -19.09 -21.77 1.09
CA GLU A 513 -18.13 -21.14 0.17
C GLU A 513 -18.80 -20.13 -0.77
N ARG A 514 -20.02 -20.46 -1.25
CA ARG A 514 -20.86 -19.56 -2.04
C ARG A 514 -22.33 -19.65 -1.63
N SER A 515 -23.04 -18.52 -1.61
CA SER A 515 -24.48 -18.45 -1.35
C SER A 515 -25.24 -18.22 -2.65
N ARG A 516 -26.12 -19.15 -3.04
CA ARG A 516 -27.04 -19.00 -4.18
C ARG A 516 -28.35 -18.36 -3.73
N PHE A 517 -28.92 -17.49 -4.54
CA PHE A 517 -30.16 -16.76 -4.23
C PHE A 517 -30.83 -16.20 -5.49
N THR A 518 -32.09 -15.78 -5.34
CA THR A 518 -32.85 -15.07 -6.37
C THR A 518 -32.77 -13.57 -6.12
N LEU A 519 -32.46 -12.81 -7.17
CA LEU A 519 -32.59 -11.35 -7.21
C LEU A 519 -33.69 -11.01 -8.23
N ALA A 520 -34.76 -10.34 -7.81
CA ALA A 520 -35.74 -9.80 -8.74
C ALA A 520 -35.41 -8.35 -9.09
N TYR A 521 -35.60 -7.97 -10.36
CA TYR A 521 -35.51 -6.59 -10.82
C TYR A 521 -36.62 -6.28 -11.84
N ASN A 522 -37.53 -5.37 -11.49
CA ASN A 522 -38.80 -5.10 -12.18
C ASN A 522 -39.64 -6.38 -12.40
N ASP A 523 -39.86 -7.15 -11.33
CA ASP A 523 -40.63 -8.41 -11.31
C ASP A 523 -40.11 -9.56 -12.20
N VAL A 524 -38.88 -9.45 -12.70
CA VAL A 524 -38.15 -10.54 -13.36
C VAL A 524 -37.10 -11.09 -12.39
N ALA A 525 -37.14 -12.38 -12.14
CA ALA A 525 -36.28 -13.10 -11.20
C ALA A 525 -35.01 -13.64 -11.89
N PHE A 526 -33.87 -13.47 -11.21
CA PHE A 526 -32.56 -13.88 -11.70
C PHE A 526 -31.83 -14.74 -10.67
N PRO A 527 -31.24 -15.88 -11.08
CA PRO A 527 -30.29 -16.60 -10.25
C PRO A 527 -29.01 -15.76 -10.08
N CYS A 528 -28.56 -15.64 -8.84
CA CYS A 528 -27.32 -14.98 -8.42
C CYS A 528 -26.55 -15.86 -7.43
N GLU A 529 -25.22 -15.82 -7.49
CA GLU A 529 -24.35 -16.50 -6.54
C GLU A 529 -23.32 -15.51 -5.99
N LEU A 530 -23.08 -15.52 -4.66
CA LEU A 530 -22.09 -14.63 -4.04
C LEU A 530 -21.46 -15.27 -2.80
N ALA A 531 -20.13 -15.36 -2.80
CA ALA A 531 -19.34 -15.80 -1.64
C ALA A 531 -19.49 -14.85 -0.45
N PHE A 532 -19.36 -15.37 0.77
CA PHE A 532 -19.34 -14.54 1.96
C PHE A 532 -18.09 -13.66 1.97
N LYS A 533 -18.30 -12.40 2.37
CA LYS A 533 -17.33 -11.30 2.27
C LYS A 533 -16.93 -10.88 0.85
N ASP A 534 -17.67 -11.32 -0.16
CA ASP A 534 -17.53 -10.85 -1.53
C ASP A 534 -18.58 -9.80 -1.92
N SER A 535 -18.40 -9.21 -3.10
CA SER A 535 -19.24 -8.16 -3.67
C SER A 535 -19.42 -8.32 -5.18
N LEU A 536 -20.56 -7.88 -5.69
CA LEU A 536 -20.92 -7.97 -7.08
C LEU A 536 -21.54 -6.64 -7.52
N ILE A 537 -21.25 -6.20 -8.75
CA ILE A 537 -21.81 -4.96 -9.32
C ILE A 537 -22.55 -5.36 -10.59
N LEU A 538 -23.86 -5.14 -10.59
CA LEU A 538 -24.75 -5.56 -11.68
C LEU A 538 -25.22 -4.33 -12.47
N PRO A 539 -24.82 -4.18 -13.75
CA PRO A 539 -25.36 -3.15 -14.61
C PRO A 539 -26.80 -3.50 -15.00
N ALA A 540 -27.70 -2.51 -14.87
CA ALA A 540 -29.12 -2.64 -15.13
C ALA A 540 -29.64 -1.45 -15.94
N ASN A 541 -30.65 -1.67 -16.78
CA ASN A 541 -31.25 -0.65 -17.65
C ASN A 541 -30.22 0.12 -18.51
N VAL A 542 -29.16 -0.54 -18.96
CA VAL A 542 -28.08 0.10 -19.75
C VAL A 542 -28.48 0.12 -21.23
N GLN A 543 -28.65 1.32 -21.80
CA GLN A 543 -28.88 1.46 -23.24
C GLN A 543 -27.60 1.14 -24.02
N LEU A 544 -27.73 0.32 -25.05
CA LEU A 544 -26.61 -0.17 -25.86
C LEU A 544 -26.66 0.45 -27.26
N THR A 545 -27.74 0.18 -27.98
CA THR A 545 -28.04 0.71 -29.32
C THR A 545 -29.46 1.24 -29.37
N ASP A 546 -29.84 1.91 -30.45
CA ASP A 546 -31.25 2.19 -30.72
C ASP A 546 -32.01 0.87 -30.91
N GLY A 547 -32.90 0.56 -29.96
CA GLY A 547 -33.72 -0.65 -29.97
C GLY A 547 -33.35 -1.74 -28.94
N ILE A 548 -32.09 -1.79 -28.45
CA ILE A 548 -31.66 -2.75 -27.43
C ILE A 548 -31.21 -2.06 -26.12
N THR A 549 -31.81 -2.48 -25.01
CA THR A 549 -31.38 -2.12 -23.64
C THR A 549 -31.04 -3.40 -22.86
N MET A 550 -29.88 -3.47 -22.22
CA MET A 550 -29.63 -4.49 -21.19
C MET A 550 -30.55 -4.24 -20.00
N HIS A 551 -31.44 -5.18 -19.67
CA HIS A 551 -32.30 -5.09 -18.48
C HIS A 551 -31.48 -5.27 -17.22
N LEU A 552 -30.73 -6.38 -17.16
CA LEU A 552 -29.81 -6.75 -16.10
C LEU A 552 -28.79 -7.76 -16.65
N SER A 553 -27.52 -7.64 -16.27
CA SER A 553 -26.58 -8.77 -16.26
C SER A 553 -26.41 -9.22 -14.83
N THR A 554 -26.62 -10.50 -14.52
CA THR A 554 -26.17 -11.10 -13.24
C THR A 554 -24.79 -11.75 -13.36
N ILE A 555 -24.30 -11.94 -14.59
CA ILE A 555 -22.92 -12.36 -14.85
C ILE A 555 -21.99 -11.14 -14.61
N PRO A 556 -20.89 -11.30 -13.84
CA PRO A 556 -19.94 -10.21 -13.58
C PRO A 556 -19.34 -9.62 -14.86
N VAL A 557 -19.53 -8.32 -15.07
CA VAL A 557 -18.86 -7.57 -16.13
C VAL A 557 -17.50 -7.11 -15.61
N VAL A 558 -16.42 -7.45 -16.33
CA VAL A 558 -15.04 -7.05 -16.01
C VAL A 558 -14.76 -5.65 -16.57
N THR A 559 -15.16 -5.38 -17.80
CA THR A 559 -15.02 -4.07 -18.45
C THR A 559 -15.89 -3.99 -19.71
N ARG A 560 -15.99 -2.80 -20.30
CA ARG A 560 -16.52 -2.60 -21.65
C ARG A 560 -15.73 -1.52 -22.40
N GLY A 561 -15.61 -1.66 -23.72
CA GLY A 561 -14.95 -0.70 -24.61
C GLY A 561 -15.47 -0.77 -26.03
N VAL A 562 -14.70 -0.27 -26.99
CA VAL A 562 -15.01 -0.39 -28.43
C VAL A 562 -13.86 -1.13 -29.12
N VAL A 563 -14.20 -2.18 -29.87
CA VAL A 563 -13.24 -2.98 -30.67
C VAL A 563 -13.82 -3.15 -32.07
N ALA A 564 -13.01 -2.85 -33.09
CA ALA A 564 -13.41 -2.91 -34.50
C ALA A 564 -14.79 -2.25 -34.77
N GLY A 565 -14.97 -1.03 -34.26
CA GLY A 565 -16.15 -0.19 -34.48
C GLY A 565 -17.41 -0.55 -33.68
N ALA A 566 -17.44 -1.66 -32.92
CA ALA A 566 -18.60 -2.05 -32.11
C ALA A 566 -18.26 -2.18 -30.62
N GLU A 567 -19.28 -2.10 -29.77
CA GLU A 567 -19.13 -2.22 -28.32
C GLU A 567 -18.76 -3.65 -27.91
N LEU A 568 -17.67 -3.80 -27.16
CA LEU A 568 -17.22 -5.07 -26.58
C LEU A 568 -17.42 -5.05 -25.07
N TRP A 569 -18.12 -6.07 -24.54
CA TRP A 569 -18.25 -6.32 -23.10
C TRP A 569 -17.50 -7.58 -22.72
N VAL A 570 -16.74 -7.54 -21.62
CA VAL A 570 -16.00 -8.71 -21.12
C VAL A 570 -16.66 -9.20 -19.83
N LEU A 571 -17.00 -10.49 -19.82
CA LEU A 571 -17.72 -11.18 -18.74
C LEU A 571 -16.80 -12.21 -18.08
N SER A 572 -16.87 -12.32 -16.75
CA SER A 572 -16.17 -13.37 -15.99
C SER A 572 -17.15 -14.47 -15.60
N LEU A 573 -16.93 -15.69 -16.09
CA LEU A 573 -17.70 -16.88 -15.74
C LEU A 573 -17.03 -17.61 -14.58
N SER A 574 -17.79 -17.98 -13.55
CA SER A 574 -17.32 -18.88 -12.50
C SER A 574 -17.07 -20.31 -13.01
N ASP A 575 -16.28 -21.10 -12.27
CA ASP A 575 -15.98 -22.51 -12.60
C ASP A 575 -17.25 -23.37 -12.75
N HIS A 576 -18.32 -22.99 -12.05
CA HIS A 576 -19.69 -23.37 -12.34
C HIS A 576 -20.42 -22.09 -12.80
N PRO A 577 -20.59 -21.87 -14.12
CA PRO A 577 -21.21 -20.64 -14.63
C PRO A 577 -22.63 -20.46 -14.11
N PHE A 578 -22.93 -19.28 -13.56
CA PHE A 578 -24.21 -19.00 -12.91
C PHE A 578 -24.69 -17.60 -13.24
N GLY A 579 -25.99 -17.45 -13.48
CA GLY A 579 -26.60 -16.18 -13.88
C GLY A 579 -26.81 -16.05 -15.39
N ARG A 580 -27.25 -14.85 -15.82
CA ARG A 580 -27.61 -14.56 -17.21
C ARG A 580 -27.50 -13.08 -17.57
N VAL A 581 -27.48 -12.79 -18.87
CA VAL A 581 -27.63 -11.44 -19.42
C VAL A 581 -28.99 -11.34 -20.11
N LEU A 582 -29.86 -10.44 -19.65
CA LEU A 582 -31.18 -10.22 -20.25
C LEU A 582 -31.23 -8.88 -20.99
N PHE A 583 -31.62 -8.93 -22.26
CA PHE A 583 -31.80 -7.77 -23.13
C PHE A 583 -33.29 -7.56 -23.41
N ARG A 584 -33.77 -6.32 -23.31
CA ARG A 584 -35.08 -5.91 -23.84
C ARG A 584 -34.91 -5.47 -25.29
N VAL A 585 -35.88 -5.87 -26.10
CA VAL A 585 -35.93 -5.60 -27.54
C VAL A 585 -37.16 -4.75 -27.83
N ARG A 586 -36.98 -3.55 -28.42
CA ARG A 586 -38.11 -2.71 -28.84
C ARG A 586 -38.87 -3.33 -30.01
N GLY A 587 -40.14 -2.94 -30.16
CA GLY A 587 -41.10 -3.59 -31.06
C GLY A 587 -40.88 -3.38 -32.57
N ASP A 588 -39.87 -2.60 -32.96
CA ASP A 588 -39.42 -2.38 -34.34
C ASP A 588 -38.35 -3.40 -34.79
N LEU A 589 -37.61 -4.01 -33.86
CA LEU A 589 -36.70 -5.12 -34.15
C LEU A 589 -37.50 -6.40 -34.42
N THR A 590 -37.52 -6.83 -35.69
CA THR A 590 -38.30 -8.01 -36.12
C THR A 590 -37.62 -9.34 -35.80
N SER A 591 -36.29 -9.34 -35.58
CA SER A 591 -35.55 -10.48 -35.05
C SER A 591 -34.19 -10.06 -34.51
N VAL A 592 -33.68 -10.76 -33.50
CA VAL A 592 -32.28 -10.67 -33.03
C VAL A 592 -31.60 -12.00 -33.30
N GLN A 593 -30.40 -11.98 -33.89
CA GLN A 593 -29.57 -13.17 -34.06
C GLN A 593 -28.38 -13.10 -33.09
N VAL A 594 -28.09 -14.21 -32.45
CA VAL A 594 -26.96 -14.41 -31.54
C VAL A 594 -26.03 -15.41 -32.19
N GLN A 595 -24.81 -14.99 -32.51
CA GLN A 595 -23.74 -15.85 -33.03
C GLN A 595 -22.70 -16.08 -31.94
N TRP A 596 -22.12 -17.28 -31.87
CA TRP A 596 -21.10 -17.58 -30.87
C TRP A 596 -20.01 -18.50 -31.40
N THR A 597 -18.88 -18.46 -30.70
CA THR A 597 -17.75 -19.35 -30.90
C THR A 597 -17.01 -19.55 -29.58
N THR A 598 -16.59 -20.77 -29.26
CA THR A 598 -15.64 -20.99 -28.15
C THR A 598 -14.35 -20.22 -28.40
N ILE A 599 -13.63 -19.82 -27.35
CA ILE A 599 -12.44 -18.97 -27.52
C ILE A 599 -11.34 -19.69 -28.32
N ASP A 600 -11.23 -21.01 -28.16
CA ASP A 600 -10.35 -21.86 -28.96
C ASP A 600 -10.79 -22.01 -30.43
N GLY A 601 -12.00 -21.60 -30.78
CA GLY A 601 -12.58 -21.67 -32.13
C GLY A 601 -13.12 -23.04 -32.54
N THR A 602 -13.23 -24.02 -31.63
CA THR A 602 -13.66 -25.38 -31.97
C THR A 602 -15.16 -25.53 -32.18
N ILE A 603 -15.99 -24.84 -31.40
CA ILE A 603 -17.45 -24.90 -31.49
C ILE A 603 -17.96 -23.53 -31.95
N THR A 604 -18.73 -23.51 -33.04
CA THR A 604 -19.32 -22.30 -33.62
C THR A 604 -20.81 -22.53 -33.87
N GLY A 605 -21.65 -21.53 -33.58
CA GLY A 605 -23.09 -21.67 -33.75
C GLY A 605 -23.82 -20.34 -33.82
N SER A 606 -25.12 -20.40 -34.12
CA SER A 606 -26.00 -19.24 -33.98
C SER A 606 -27.43 -19.65 -33.68
N SER A 607 -28.14 -18.80 -32.94
CA SER A 607 -29.58 -18.89 -32.69
C SER A 607 -30.22 -17.59 -33.14
N LYS A 608 -31.47 -17.66 -33.64
CA LYS A 608 -32.22 -16.49 -34.09
C LYS A 608 -33.57 -16.47 -33.39
N VAL A 609 -33.83 -15.37 -32.69
CA VAL A 609 -35.11 -15.08 -32.05
C VAL A 609 -35.90 -14.15 -32.96
N SER A 610 -37.04 -14.62 -33.46
CA SER A 610 -37.96 -13.85 -34.27
C SER A 610 -39.08 -13.23 -33.42
N SER A 611 -39.53 -12.04 -33.82
CA SER A 611 -40.73 -11.39 -33.30
C SER A 611 -42.01 -12.23 -33.49
N SER A 612 -41.98 -13.25 -34.36
CA SER A 612 -43.06 -14.18 -34.69
C SER A 612 -42.99 -15.53 -33.96
N ASP A 613 -41.93 -15.80 -33.20
CA ASP A 613 -41.80 -17.09 -32.52
C ASP A 613 -42.90 -17.23 -31.47
N LYS A 614 -43.46 -18.45 -31.35
CA LYS A 614 -44.56 -18.70 -30.41
C LYS A 614 -44.06 -18.45 -28.99
N THR A 615 -44.61 -17.42 -28.36
CA THR A 615 -44.41 -17.12 -26.95
C THR A 615 -44.67 -18.36 -26.11
N ALA A 616 -43.65 -18.86 -25.41
CA ALA A 616 -43.87 -19.71 -24.24
C ALA A 616 -44.77 -18.93 -23.28
N GLY A 617 -45.90 -19.52 -22.89
CA GLY A 617 -46.92 -18.85 -22.09
C GLY A 617 -46.47 -18.69 -20.65
N GLU A 618 -46.32 -17.44 -20.21
CA GLU A 618 -45.82 -17.03 -18.89
C GLU A 618 -44.39 -17.52 -18.55
N SER A 619 -43.70 -16.76 -17.71
CA SER A 619 -42.24 -16.65 -17.77
C SER A 619 -41.47 -17.74 -17.01
N GLN A 620 -40.51 -18.39 -17.69
CA GLN A 620 -39.41 -19.14 -17.05
C GLN A 620 -38.64 -18.30 -16.00
N TRP A 621 -38.69 -16.97 -16.13
CA TRP A 621 -37.93 -16.01 -15.33
C TRP A 621 -38.70 -15.43 -14.13
N LYS A 622 -39.68 -16.17 -13.61
CA LYS A 622 -40.33 -15.88 -12.30
C LYS A 622 -40.22 -17.03 -11.30
N ALA A 623 -39.73 -18.20 -11.73
CA ALA A 623 -39.52 -19.34 -10.86
C ALA A 623 -38.53 -18.97 -9.71
N PRO A 624 -38.88 -19.27 -8.44
CA PRO A 624 -37.93 -19.33 -7.33
C PRO A 624 -36.72 -20.20 -7.67
N LEU A 625 -35.60 -19.99 -6.97
CA LEU A 625 -34.37 -20.77 -7.18
C LEU A 625 -34.61 -22.29 -7.02
N GLU A 626 -35.53 -22.64 -6.15
CA GLU A 626 -35.94 -24.00 -5.79
C GLU A 626 -36.80 -24.70 -6.86
N GLU A 627 -37.36 -23.92 -7.80
CA GLU A 627 -38.18 -24.42 -8.92
C GLU A 627 -37.39 -24.49 -10.25
N LEU A 628 -36.17 -23.96 -10.28
CA LEU A 628 -35.24 -24.11 -11.40
C LEU A 628 -34.54 -25.48 -11.31
N SER A 629 -34.54 -26.26 -12.38
CA SER A 629 -33.81 -27.53 -12.41
C SER A 629 -32.30 -27.29 -12.35
N GLN A 630 -31.51 -28.33 -12.02
CA GLN A 630 -30.05 -28.23 -12.12
C GLN A 630 -29.60 -27.85 -13.54
N ALA A 631 -30.33 -28.28 -14.57
CA ALA A 631 -30.12 -27.82 -15.95
C ALA A 631 -30.50 -26.34 -16.17
N ASP A 632 -31.52 -25.78 -15.51
CA ASP A 632 -31.83 -24.34 -15.60
C ASP A 632 -30.86 -23.44 -14.80
N LEU A 633 -30.13 -24.05 -13.86
CA LEU A 633 -29.15 -23.42 -12.98
C LEU A 633 -27.71 -23.51 -13.51
N GLU A 634 -27.35 -24.61 -14.18
CA GLU A 634 -26.00 -24.92 -14.66
C GLU A 634 -25.90 -24.96 -16.20
N GLY A 635 -27.00 -25.26 -16.91
CA GLY A 635 -27.10 -25.14 -18.37
C GLY A 635 -27.48 -26.37 -19.18
N GLY A 636 -28.78 -26.69 -19.25
CA GLY A 636 -29.39 -27.63 -20.19
C GLY A 636 -29.03 -29.12 -19.97
N GLU A 637 -29.82 -30.02 -20.56
CA GLU A 637 -29.54 -31.47 -20.55
C GLU A 637 -28.36 -31.88 -21.48
N ASN A 638 -27.81 -30.94 -22.26
CA ASN A 638 -26.73 -31.17 -23.21
C ASN A 638 -25.64 -30.09 -23.07
N GLY A 639 -24.65 -30.33 -22.20
CA GLY A 639 -23.47 -29.46 -21.98
C GLY A 639 -22.47 -29.44 -23.15
N SER A 640 -22.94 -29.40 -24.40
CA SER A 640 -22.15 -29.40 -25.64
C SER A 640 -22.10 -28.04 -26.35
N LEU A 641 -22.88 -27.05 -25.90
CA LEU A 641 -22.89 -25.69 -26.45
C LEU A 641 -22.39 -24.68 -25.39
N PRO A 642 -21.61 -23.65 -25.77
CA PRO A 642 -21.03 -22.72 -24.81
C PRO A 642 -22.00 -21.64 -24.32
N VAL A 643 -23.15 -21.46 -24.97
CA VAL A 643 -24.18 -20.45 -24.64
C VAL A 643 -25.57 -20.99 -25.01
N ASP A 644 -26.54 -20.78 -24.12
CA ASP A 644 -27.97 -20.96 -24.38
C ASP A 644 -28.63 -19.61 -24.69
N VAL A 645 -29.59 -19.63 -25.62
CA VAL A 645 -30.27 -18.45 -26.16
C VAL A 645 -31.78 -18.66 -26.13
N SER A 646 -32.42 -17.99 -25.18
CA SER A 646 -33.86 -18.14 -24.89
C SER A 646 -34.59 -16.79 -25.01
N ALA A 647 -35.89 -16.84 -25.30
CA ALA A 647 -36.72 -15.67 -25.55
C ALA A 647 -38.06 -15.76 -24.82
N SER A 648 -38.51 -14.64 -24.24
CA SER A 648 -39.80 -14.53 -23.58
C SER A 648 -40.46 -13.17 -23.84
N THR A 649 -41.70 -13.01 -23.40
CA THR A 649 -42.36 -11.70 -23.30
C THR A 649 -42.80 -11.52 -21.85
N GLU A 650 -42.18 -10.57 -21.17
CA GLU A 650 -42.41 -10.29 -19.76
C GLU A 650 -43.43 -9.16 -19.60
N ALA A 651 -44.42 -9.35 -18.71
CA ALA A 651 -45.54 -8.43 -18.55
C ALA A 651 -45.14 -6.96 -18.32
N ASN A 652 -44.05 -6.72 -17.57
CA ASN A 652 -43.62 -5.38 -17.15
C ASN A 652 -42.48 -4.79 -17.99
N ILE A 653 -41.82 -5.59 -18.84
CA ILE A 653 -40.63 -5.14 -19.61
C ILE A 653 -40.64 -5.50 -21.10
N GLY A 654 -41.63 -6.27 -21.58
CA GLY A 654 -41.83 -6.57 -23.00
C GLY A 654 -41.02 -7.75 -23.51
N LYS A 655 -40.73 -7.77 -24.82
CA LYS A 655 -39.96 -8.83 -25.48
C LYS A 655 -38.53 -8.84 -24.99
N CYS A 656 -38.04 -10.01 -24.58
CA CYS A 656 -36.73 -10.18 -24.00
C CYS A 656 -35.95 -11.34 -24.66
N VAL A 657 -34.63 -11.17 -24.75
CA VAL A 657 -33.67 -12.21 -25.12
C VAL A 657 -32.73 -12.44 -23.93
N SER A 658 -32.62 -13.68 -23.49
CA SER A 658 -31.78 -14.12 -22.38
C SER A 658 -30.61 -14.93 -22.90
N LEU A 659 -29.42 -14.67 -22.36
CA LEU A 659 -28.21 -15.46 -22.59
C LEU A 659 -27.72 -16.07 -21.28
N ALA A 660 -27.59 -17.39 -21.24
CA ALA A 660 -26.85 -18.12 -20.22
C ALA A 660 -25.58 -18.70 -20.84
N PHE A 661 -24.47 -18.67 -20.12
CA PHE A 661 -23.17 -19.10 -20.61
C PHE A 661 -22.73 -20.36 -19.85
N HIS A 662 -22.21 -21.36 -20.56
CA HIS A 662 -21.81 -22.66 -20.01
C HIS A 662 -20.31 -22.93 -20.14
N GLY A 663 -19.61 -22.09 -20.90
CA GLY A 663 -18.16 -22.09 -20.97
C GLY A 663 -17.61 -20.83 -21.66
N PRO A 664 -16.29 -20.64 -21.64
CA PRO A 664 -15.65 -19.48 -22.24
C PRO A 664 -15.93 -19.40 -23.76
N CYS A 665 -16.45 -18.26 -24.21
CA CYS A 665 -16.79 -18.02 -25.62
C CYS A 665 -16.85 -16.53 -25.98
N ALA A 666 -16.75 -16.25 -27.27
CA ALA A 666 -17.10 -14.95 -27.84
C ALA A 666 -18.51 -15.03 -28.46
N THR A 667 -19.28 -13.94 -28.35
CA THR A 667 -20.67 -13.86 -28.78
C THR A 667 -20.95 -12.52 -29.46
N THR A 668 -21.71 -12.52 -30.56
CA THR A 668 -22.14 -11.30 -31.25
C THR A 668 -23.66 -11.26 -31.33
N LEU A 669 -24.25 -10.11 -30.98
CA LEU A 669 -25.65 -9.80 -31.24
C LEU A 669 -25.77 -9.03 -32.55
N LEU A 670 -26.66 -9.50 -33.42
CA LEU A 670 -26.97 -8.91 -34.72
C LEU A 670 -28.45 -8.53 -34.81
N ASP A 671 -28.75 -7.48 -35.58
CA ASP A 671 -30.12 -7.11 -35.97
C ASP A 671 -30.68 -8.02 -37.08
N GLN A 672 -31.90 -7.77 -37.54
CA GLN A 672 -32.51 -8.51 -38.65
C GLN A 672 -31.77 -8.40 -40.00
N ASN A 673 -30.86 -7.44 -40.15
CA ASN A 673 -30.07 -7.20 -41.37
C ASN A 673 -28.64 -7.75 -41.25
N GLY A 674 -28.23 -8.28 -40.10
CA GLY A 674 -26.87 -8.74 -39.83
C GLY A 674 -25.90 -7.64 -39.34
N ALA A 675 -26.40 -6.46 -38.95
CA ALA A 675 -25.57 -5.40 -38.39
C ALA A 675 -25.20 -5.70 -36.93
N VAL A 676 -23.92 -5.49 -36.57
CA VAL A 676 -23.40 -5.75 -35.21
C VAL A 676 -23.97 -4.75 -34.21
N LEU A 677 -24.74 -5.24 -33.24
CA LEU A 677 -25.29 -4.46 -32.14
C LEU A 677 -24.38 -4.48 -30.91
N MET A 678 -23.77 -5.64 -30.61
CA MET A 678 -22.87 -5.82 -29.47
C MET A 678 -21.97 -7.04 -29.67
N ARG A 679 -20.75 -6.98 -29.15
CA ARG A 679 -19.84 -8.10 -28.94
C ARG A 679 -19.70 -8.39 -27.44
N MET A 680 -19.66 -9.66 -27.07
CA MET A 680 -19.34 -10.13 -25.73
C MET A 680 -18.21 -11.14 -25.79
N LEU A 681 -17.34 -11.10 -24.78
CA LEU A 681 -16.27 -12.05 -24.54
C LEU A 681 -16.44 -12.58 -23.12
N ALA A 682 -16.91 -13.81 -22.99
CA ALA A 682 -17.03 -14.50 -21.71
C ALA A 682 -15.80 -15.38 -21.49
N ILE A 683 -15.02 -15.07 -20.45
CA ILE A 683 -13.78 -15.76 -20.08
C ILE A 683 -13.93 -16.47 -18.72
N SER A 684 -13.08 -17.46 -18.44
CA SER A 684 -13.11 -18.14 -17.14
C SER A 684 -12.73 -17.21 -15.99
N GLU A 685 -13.08 -17.59 -14.76
CA GLU A 685 -12.70 -16.85 -13.55
C GLU A 685 -11.18 -16.79 -13.39
N GLN A 686 -10.47 -17.83 -13.83
CA GLN A 686 -9.01 -17.84 -13.81
C GLN A 686 -8.41 -16.92 -14.88
N ASP A 687 -8.97 -16.89 -16.09
CA ASP A 687 -8.56 -15.96 -17.14
C ASP A 687 -8.84 -14.50 -16.74
N SER A 688 -9.97 -14.23 -16.09
CA SER A 688 -10.36 -12.86 -15.73
C SER A 688 -9.35 -12.21 -14.78
N LYS A 689 -8.79 -12.96 -13.82
CA LYS A 689 -7.70 -12.50 -12.93
C LYS A 689 -6.47 -12.00 -13.69
N THR A 690 -6.25 -12.50 -14.91
CA THR A 690 -5.12 -12.16 -15.80
C THR A 690 -5.43 -11.03 -16.80
N PHE A 691 -6.71 -10.63 -16.93
CA PHE A 691 -7.25 -9.85 -18.04
C PHE A 691 -6.67 -8.42 -18.24
N THR A 692 -5.77 -8.31 -19.22
CA THR A 692 -5.36 -7.14 -20.04
C THR A 692 -6.52 -6.34 -20.63
N ALA A 693 -6.65 -5.03 -20.36
CA ALA A 693 -7.44 -4.13 -21.19
C ALA A 693 -7.02 -2.66 -21.10
N LEU A 694 -6.63 -2.09 -22.26
CA LEU A 694 -6.79 -0.66 -22.56
C LEU A 694 -8.05 -0.44 -23.41
N LEU A 695 -9.17 -1.03 -22.98
CA LEU A 695 -10.48 -0.92 -23.61
C LEU A 695 -11.16 0.41 -23.23
N ASP A 696 -10.60 1.54 -23.67
CA ASP A 696 -11.30 2.82 -23.51
C ASP A 696 -12.40 2.95 -24.58
N SER A 697 -13.55 3.51 -24.19
CA SER A 697 -14.74 3.58 -25.06
C SER A 697 -14.81 4.80 -25.98
N SER A 698 -13.69 5.52 -26.09
CA SER A 698 -13.42 6.57 -27.06
C SER A 698 -11.91 6.77 -27.12
N SER A 699 -11.31 6.63 -28.31
CA SER A 699 -9.85 6.65 -28.48
C SER A 699 -9.18 7.93 -27.95
N ASP A 700 -7.89 7.78 -27.67
CA ASP A 700 -6.87 8.83 -27.50
C ASP A 700 -7.13 9.89 -26.41
N SER A 701 -6.55 9.67 -25.23
CA SER A 701 -6.05 10.76 -24.37
C SER A 701 -4.52 10.77 -24.23
N TYR A 702 -3.86 9.79 -24.85
CA TYR A 702 -2.44 9.73 -25.16
C TYR A 702 -2.29 9.01 -26.51
N ALA A 703 -1.74 9.70 -27.51
CA ALA A 703 -1.29 9.10 -28.76
C ALA A 703 0.16 9.58 -29.02
N PRO A 704 1.05 8.73 -29.55
CA PRO A 704 2.33 8.56 -28.87
C PRO A 704 3.56 8.72 -29.78
N SER A 705 4.75 8.93 -29.17
CA SER A 705 5.95 8.24 -29.66
C SER A 705 5.82 6.77 -29.24
N ALA A 706 5.67 5.86 -30.20
CA ALA A 706 5.01 4.56 -30.02
C ALA A 706 5.72 3.52 -29.12
N LYS A 707 4.92 2.50 -28.77
CA LYS A 707 5.15 1.34 -27.87
C LYS A 707 5.04 1.64 -26.37
N ALA A 708 4.31 0.86 -25.57
CA ALA A 708 3.61 -0.40 -25.86
C ALA A 708 2.10 -0.22 -26.10
N GLU A 709 1.57 -0.85 -27.15
CA GLU A 709 0.12 -1.03 -27.32
C GLU A 709 -0.33 -2.36 -26.73
N PHE A 710 -1.50 -2.36 -26.08
CA PHE A 710 -2.18 -3.55 -25.58
C PHE A 710 -3.70 -3.31 -25.62
N ALA A 711 -4.37 -3.75 -26.68
CA ALA A 711 -5.79 -4.07 -26.58
C ALA A 711 -5.94 -5.51 -26.02
N CYS A 712 -7.14 -5.96 -25.69
CA CYS A 712 -7.32 -6.87 -24.55
C CYS A 712 -6.64 -8.25 -24.65
N ALA A 713 -6.18 -8.78 -23.51
CA ALA A 713 -5.46 -10.05 -23.45
C ALA A 713 -5.66 -10.82 -22.14
N TRP A 714 -5.59 -12.14 -22.15
CA TRP A 714 -5.79 -13.00 -20.97
C TRP A 714 -5.17 -14.40 -21.15
N GLY A 715 -5.12 -15.19 -20.08
CA GLY A 715 -4.56 -16.54 -20.02
C GLY A 715 -3.15 -16.62 -19.42
N ALA A 716 -2.51 -15.47 -19.18
CA ALA A 716 -1.12 -15.34 -18.74
C ALA A 716 -0.99 -15.17 -17.22
N GLU A 717 -0.08 -15.88 -16.56
CA GLU A 717 0.19 -15.63 -15.15
C GLU A 717 0.97 -14.33 -14.93
N GLU A 718 1.89 -14.02 -15.84
CA GLU A 718 2.62 -12.74 -15.89
C GLU A 718 2.65 -12.16 -17.30
N ILE A 719 2.36 -10.87 -17.41
CA ILE A 719 2.52 -10.06 -18.63
C ILE A 719 3.45 -8.91 -18.26
N CYS A 720 4.64 -8.90 -18.85
CA CYS A 720 5.67 -7.90 -18.61
C CYS A 720 5.95 -7.13 -19.90
N ILE A 721 5.86 -5.80 -19.86
CA ILE A 721 6.38 -4.96 -20.93
C ILE A 721 7.87 -4.74 -20.65
N LEU A 722 8.72 -5.20 -21.58
CA LEU A 722 10.17 -5.07 -21.50
C LEU A 722 10.60 -3.62 -21.72
N PRO A 723 11.80 -3.20 -21.28
CA PRO A 723 12.32 -1.85 -21.55
C PRO A 723 12.39 -1.48 -23.05
N SER A 724 12.42 -2.46 -23.94
CA SER A 724 12.36 -2.32 -25.41
C SER A 724 10.96 -1.94 -25.94
N GLY A 725 9.93 -1.89 -25.08
CA GLY A 725 8.53 -1.75 -25.48
C GLY A 725 7.92 -3.04 -26.05
N GLU A 726 8.63 -4.16 -25.95
CA GLU A 726 8.14 -5.49 -26.31
C GLU A 726 7.36 -6.14 -25.17
N VAL A 727 6.61 -7.19 -25.49
CA VAL A 727 5.74 -7.88 -24.54
C VAL A 727 6.30 -9.28 -24.27
N SER A 728 6.73 -9.52 -23.04
CA SER A 728 7.01 -10.86 -22.50
C SER A 728 5.76 -11.40 -21.81
N ILE A 729 5.42 -12.66 -22.09
CA ILE A 729 4.25 -13.32 -21.51
C ILE A 729 4.64 -14.70 -20.99
N GLU A 730 4.25 -15.02 -19.76
CA GLU A 730 4.49 -16.30 -19.10
C GLU A 730 3.19 -16.87 -18.53
N ALA A 731 3.03 -18.20 -18.58
CA ALA A 731 1.98 -18.94 -17.90
C ALA A 731 2.55 -20.10 -17.11
N GLY A 732 1.85 -20.48 -16.04
CA GLY A 732 2.23 -21.57 -15.16
C GLY A 732 1.43 -22.84 -15.40
N ARG A 733 2.04 -23.94 -14.94
CA ARG A 733 1.57 -25.34 -14.74
C ARG A 733 0.82 -26.09 -15.86
N ASP A 734 0.04 -25.43 -16.71
CA ASP A 734 -0.93 -26.09 -17.60
C ASP A 734 -0.84 -25.64 -19.09
N ASP A 735 0.30 -25.09 -19.55
CA ASP A 735 0.54 -24.62 -20.93
C ASP A 735 -0.60 -23.76 -21.53
N ARG A 736 -1.08 -22.78 -20.76
CA ARG A 736 -2.24 -21.96 -21.14
C ARG A 736 -1.98 -21.13 -22.40
N THR A 737 -2.99 -21.09 -23.29
CA THR A 737 -2.97 -20.22 -24.48
C THR A 737 -3.32 -18.79 -24.08
N VAL A 738 -2.52 -17.82 -24.53
CA VAL A 738 -2.85 -16.40 -24.37
C VAL A 738 -3.55 -15.89 -25.61
N TYR A 739 -4.63 -15.16 -25.39
CA TYR A 739 -5.34 -14.43 -26.44
C TYR A 739 -4.95 -12.96 -26.35
N TYR A 740 -4.76 -12.33 -27.50
CA TYR A 740 -4.52 -10.90 -27.63
C TYR A 740 -5.46 -10.37 -28.70
N VAL A 741 -6.09 -9.22 -28.47
CA VAL A 741 -6.97 -8.53 -29.43
C VAL A 741 -6.34 -7.19 -29.75
N GLY A 742 -5.96 -6.95 -31.01
CA GLY A 742 -5.34 -5.70 -31.46
C GLY A 742 -6.32 -4.66 -32.01
N SER A 743 -5.93 -3.39 -31.94
CA SER A 743 -6.49 -2.29 -32.76
C SER A 743 -5.98 -2.36 -34.21
N SER A 744 -4.76 -2.86 -34.40
CA SER A 744 -4.13 -3.18 -35.68
C SER A 744 -4.66 -4.49 -36.26
N THR A 745 -4.97 -4.51 -37.55
CA THR A 745 -5.25 -5.75 -38.31
C THR A 745 -4.00 -6.57 -38.63
N SER A 746 -2.81 -5.99 -38.47
CA SER A 746 -1.54 -6.70 -38.60
C SER A 746 -1.13 -7.28 -37.23
N PRO A 747 -0.98 -8.60 -37.10
CA PRO A 747 -0.51 -9.21 -35.86
C PRO A 747 0.99 -8.87 -35.63
N PRO A 748 1.45 -8.79 -34.37
CA PRO A 748 2.86 -8.95 -34.07
C PRO A 748 3.31 -10.37 -34.44
N ASP A 749 4.42 -10.45 -35.16
CA ASP A 749 5.05 -11.67 -35.68
C ASP A 749 6.10 -12.21 -34.68
N PRO A 750 6.55 -13.48 -34.73
CA PRO A 750 5.90 -14.74 -35.10
C PRO A 750 5.59 -15.57 -33.81
N SER A 751 5.11 -16.82 -33.79
CA SER A 751 4.78 -17.80 -34.84
C SER A 751 3.55 -18.64 -34.42
N PHE A 752 2.83 -19.18 -35.41
CA PHE A 752 1.85 -20.28 -35.30
C PHE A 752 0.98 -20.39 -34.03
N ILE A 753 -0.22 -19.80 -34.09
CA ILE A 753 -1.48 -20.56 -33.91
C ILE A 753 -2.56 -20.00 -34.87
N PRO A 754 -3.28 -20.82 -35.65
CA PRO A 754 -4.49 -20.39 -36.36
C PRO A 754 -5.62 -20.09 -35.37
N VAL A 755 -6.18 -18.89 -35.46
CA VAL A 755 -7.51 -18.59 -34.91
C VAL A 755 -8.56 -19.17 -35.87
N ALA A 756 -9.64 -19.76 -35.36
CA ALA A 756 -10.74 -20.17 -36.23
C ALA A 756 -11.40 -18.94 -36.86
N SER A 757 -11.75 -19.02 -38.14
CA SER A 757 -12.29 -17.87 -38.91
C SER A 757 -13.46 -17.17 -38.20
N VAL A 758 -14.34 -17.92 -37.54
CA VAL A 758 -15.50 -17.37 -36.83
C VAL A 758 -15.12 -16.50 -35.63
N VAL A 759 -14.02 -16.81 -34.92
CA VAL A 759 -13.51 -15.93 -33.83
C VAL A 759 -12.97 -14.63 -34.41
N GLN A 760 -12.34 -14.67 -35.59
CA GLN A 760 -11.86 -13.47 -36.29
C GLN A 760 -13.02 -12.60 -36.80
N ASP A 761 -14.12 -13.21 -37.26
CA ASP A 761 -15.34 -12.49 -37.67
C ASP A 761 -16.04 -11.80 -36.48
N VAL A 762 -16.07 -12.48 -35.32
CA VAL A 762 -16.67 -11.99 -34.07
C VAL A 762 -15.79 -10.94 -33.38
N LEU A 763 -14.47 -11.16 -33.32
CA LEU A 763 -13.46 -10.27 -32.74
C LEU A 763 -12.30 -10.03 -33.74
N PRO A 764 -12.45 -9.06 -34.67
CA PRO A 764 -11.39 -8.73 -35.60
C PRO A 764 -10.12 -8.27 -34.88
N GLY A 765 -8.97 -8.83 -35.27
CA GLY A 765 -7.67 -8.54 -34.63
C GLY A 765 -7.35 -9.43 -33.42
N ALA A 766 -8.19 -10.42 -33.08
CA ALA A 766 -7.85 -11.45 -32.10
C ALA A 766 -6.84 -12.46 -32.65
N PHE A 767 -5.80 -12.78 -31.88
CA PHE A 767 -4.86 -13.87 -32.15
C PHE A 767 -4.46 -14.63 -30.87
N LYS A 768 -4.04 -15.88 -31.06
CA LYS A 768 -3.55 -16.78 -30.02
C LYS A 768 -2.02 -16.78 -30.03
N LEU A 769 -1.40 -16.65 -28.87
CA LEU A 769 0.05 -16.76 -28.67
C LEU A 769 0.38 -18.09 -27.98
N SER A 770 1.23 -18.89 -28.62
CA SER A 770 1.91 -20.03 -27.98
C SER A 770 2.93 -19.48 -26.98
N LEU A 771 2.77 -19.80 -25.70
CA LEU A 771 3.72 -19.35 -24.68
C LEU A 771 4.96 -20.24 -24.61
N SER A 772 6.06 -19.67 -24.12
CA SER A 772 7.24 -20.47 -23.77
C SER A 772 6.93 -21.34 -22.55
N PRO A 773 7.34 -22.62 -22.52
CA PRO A 773 7.23 -23.43 -21.31
C PRO A 773 7.88 -22.74 -20.12
N SER A 774 7.27 -22.91 -18.95
CA SER A 774 7.75 -22.29 -17.70
C SER A 774 9.23 -22.61 -17.41
N ILE A 775 9.87 -21.76 -16.62
CA ILE A 775 11.30 -21.88 -16.25
C ILE A 775 11.57 -23.11 -15.34
N ASP A 776 10.55 -23.91 -15.02
CA ASP A 776 10.62 -25.14 -14.21
C ASP A 776 11.70 -26.15 -14.64
N SER A 777 12.16 -26.11 -15.90
CA SER A 777 13.23 -26.99 -16.43
C SER A 777 14.65 -26.47 -16.21
N VAL A 778 14.83 -25.23 -15.75
CA VAL A 778 16.16 -24.59 -15.56
C VAL A 778 16.32 -23.96 -14.17
N LEU A 779 15.25 -23.81 -13.40
CA LEU A 779 15.34 -23.30 -12.03
C LEU A 779 15.86 -24.36 -11.04
N PRO A 780 16.67 -23.93 -10.06
CA PRO A 780 16.89 -24.68 -8.83
C PRO A 780 15.62 -25.26 -8.21
N ALA A 781 15.63 -26.57 -7.95
CA ALA A 781 14.72 -27.14 -6.96
C ALA A 781 15.04 -26.54 -5.57
N ALA A 782 14.02 -26.45 -4.70
CA ALA A 782 14.13 -25.80 -3.38
C ALA A 782 15.26 -26.36 -2.49
N ASP A 783 15.60 -27.65 -2.68
CA ASP A 783 16.63 -28.35 -1.91
C ASP A 783 17.98 -28.35 -2.64
N GLY A 784 18.81 -27.32 -2.41
CA GLY A 784 20.26 -27.40 -2.69
C GLY A 784 21.01 -26.15 -3.16
N HIS A 785 20.33 -25.02 -3.43
CA HIS A 785 20.93 -23.89 -4.15
C HIS A 785 20.99 -22.56 -3.37
N TYR A 786 21.24 -22.61 -2.06
CA TYR A 786 21.67 -21.41 -1.33
C TYR A 786 23.03 -20.94 -1.84
N LEU A 787 23.22 -19.63 -1.97
CA LEU A 787 24.49 -19.06 -2.40
C LEU A 787 25.55 -19.29 -1.30
N PRO A 788 26.70 -19.92 -1.61
CA PRO A 788 27.69 -20.28 -0.61
C PRO A 788 28.44 -19.03 -0.14
N LEU A 789 28.28 -18.68 1.14
CA LEU A 789 29.03 -17.62 1.81
C LEU A 789 30.45 -18.12 2.15
N LYS A 790 31.49 -17.37 1.82
CA LYS A 790 32.89 -17.82 1.91
C LYS A 790 33.81 -16.79 2.59
N SER A 791 34.92 -17.29 3.11
CA SER A 791 36.03 -16.47 3.60
C SER A 791 35.65 -15.52 4.74
N TRP A 792 34.90 -16.03 5.73
CA TRP A 792 34.50 -15.26 6.91
C TRP A 792 35.71 -14.64 7.62
N LYS A 793 35.65 -13.31 7.79
CA LYS A 793 36.54 -12.50 8.64
C LYS A 793 35.72 -11.84 9.74
N ARG A 794 36.36 -11.58 10.89
CA ARG A 794 35.78 -10.82 12.02
C ARG A 794 36.69 -9.69 12.48
N ARG A 795 36.09 -8.63 13.01
CA ARG A 795 36.78 -7.55 13.73
C ARG A 795 35.92 -7.07 14.89
N ARG A 796 36.52 -6.92 16.06
CA ARG A 796 35.84 -6.41 17.28
C ARG A 796 36.09 -4.91 17.42
N ILE A 797 35.11 -4.19 17.95
CA ILE A 797 35.26 -2.75 18.24
C ILE A 797 36.11 -2.58 19.51
N ASN A 798 37.29 -1.97 19.36
CA ASN A 798 38.09 -1.50 20.49
C ASN A 798 37.69 -0.06 20.86
N TRP A 799 36.85 0.06 21.89
CA TRP A 799 36.34 1.33 22.42
C TRP A 799 37.40 2.39 22.81
N SER A 800 38.69 2.01 22.92
CA SER A 800 39.79 2.92 23.26
C SER A 800 40.53 3.49 22.04
N THR A 801 40.49 2.83 20.89
CA THR A 801 41.22 3.23 19.66
C THR A 801 40.30 3.53 18.49
N ASP A 802 39.17 2.85 18.39
CA ASP A 802 38.33 2.82 17.19
C ASP A 802 37.22 3.87 17.21
N VAL A 803 37.21 4.71 18.26
CA VAL A 803 36.13 5.68 18.54
C VAL A 803 36.74 7.03 18.88
N GLU A 804 36.48 8.02 18.03
CA GLU A 804 36.79 9.41 18.33
C GLU A 804 35.69 10.01 19.24
N TRP A 805 36.01 10.14 20.52
CA TRP A 805 35.04 10.51 21.55
C TRP A 805 34.84 12.03 21.66
N LYS A 806 33.60 12.51 21.43
CA LYS A 806 33.21 13.91 21.67
C LYS A 806 32.78 14.09 23.12
N LYS A 807 33.53 14.87 23.90
CA LYS A 807 33.16 15.25 25.28
C LYS A 807 31.86 16.05 25.30
N ILE A 808 31.00 15.81 26.30
CA ILE A 808 29.71 16.49 26.49
C ILE A 808 29.46 16.98 27.93
N ASP A 809 28.66 18.04 28.09
CA ASP A 809 27.92 18.27 29.34
C ASP A 809 26.74 17.29 29.40
N TYR A 810 26.87 16.30 30.28
CA TYR A 810 25.85 15.28 30.52
C TYR A 810 24.45 15.84 30.86
N ALA A 811 24.35 17.02 31.48
CA ALA A 811 23.07 17.60 31.87
C ALA A 811 22.25 18.08 30.66
N THR A 812 22.92 18.67 29.66
CA THR A 812 22.32 19.42 28.55
C THR A 812 22.53 18.76 27.18
N GLU A 813 23.65 18.08 26.95
CA GLU A 813 24.11 17.62 25.63
C GLU A 813 24.05 16.08 25.45
N ARG A 814 23.23 15.37 26.25
CA ARG A 814 23.12 13.90 26.19
C ARG A 814 22.07 13.34 25.22
N ASP A 815 21.32 14.19 24.52
CA ASP A 815 20.29 13.74 23.57
C ASP A 815 20.94 13.54 22.17
N PRO A 816 20.86 12.35 21.55
CA PRO A 816 21.40 12.12 20.21
C PRO A 816 20.94 13.13 19.16
N LEU A 817 19.69 13.61 19.28
CA LEU A 817 19.10 14.53 18.33
C LEU A 817 19.82 15.89 18.31
N ASP A 818 20.39 16.33 19.44
CA ASP A 818 21.12 17.60 19.53
C ASP A 818 22.52 17.51 18.87
N HIS A 819 22.95 16.31 18.47
CA HIS A 819 24.15 16.05 17.65
C HIS A 819 23.82 15.47 16.26
N HIS A 820 22.54 15.41 15.89
CA HIS A 820 22.03 14.79 14.66
C HIS A 820 22.34 13.27 14.53
N PHE A 821 22.53 12.57 15.65
CA PHE A 821 22.76 11.13 15.69
C PHE A 821 21.42 10.38 15.70
N THR A 822 20.84 10.15 14.53
CA THR A 822 19.48 9.56 14.42
C THR A 822 19.37 8.27 13.61
N SER A 823 20.44 7.80 12.98
CA SER A 823 20.45 6.60 12.14
C SER A 823 20.27 5.28 12.91
N GLY A 824 20.50 5.25 14.22
CA GLY A 824 20.25 4.07 15.03
C GLY A 824 21.05 4.11 16.30
N TYR A 825 22.33 3.79 16.20
CA TYR A 825 23.23 3.70 17.33
C TYR A 825 23.72 5.07 17.79
N THR A 826 23.82 5.24 19.10
CA THR A 826 24.56 6.31 19.74
C THR A 826 25.25 5.73 20.96
N THR A 827 26.56 5.95 21.06
CA THR A 827 27.39 5.35 22.08
C THR A 827 27.85 6.42 23.06
N TYR A 828 27.79 6.12 24.36
CA TYR A 828 28.21 7.01 25.44
C TYR A 828 29.36 6.38 26.20
N ARG A 829 30.33 7.18 26.63
CA ARG A 829 31.38 6.75 27.55
C ARG A 829 31.29 7.56 28.84
N CYS A 830 31.42 6.88 29.98
CA CYS A 830 31.68 7.50 31.27
C CYS A 830 33.03 7.00 31.80
N THR A 831 34.02 7.90 31.88
CA THR A 831 35.30 7.62 32.56
C THR A 831 35.22 8.08 34.00
N PHE A 832 35.69 7.26 34.96
CA PHE A 832 35.63 7.58 36.38
C PHE A 832 36.77 6.92 37.17
N GLU A 833 37.07 7.46 38.35
CA GLU A 833 38.05 6.91 39.28
C GLU A 833 37.36 6.05 40.35
N ALA A 834 37.95 4.90 40.66
CA ALA A 834 37.55 4.04 41.77
C ALA A 834 38.78 3.30 42.34
N SER A 835 38.72 2.92 43.63
CA SER A 835 39.78 2.12 44.28
C SER A 835 39.59 0.62 44.00
N GLY A 836 40.68 -0.14 43.92
CA GLY A 836 40.64 -1.61 43.74
C GLY A 836 39.66 -2.30 44.70
N GLY A 837 38.77 -3.13 44.17
CA GLY A 837 37.70 -3.80 44.93
C GLY A 837 36.46 -2.95 45.24
N ALA A 838 36.34 -1.73 44.69
CA ALA A 838 35.18 -0.88 44.88
C ALA A 838 33.86 -1.50 44.37
N LYS A 839 32.83 -1.51 45.22
CA LYS A 839 31.46 -1.85 44.81
C LYS A 839 30.85 -0.71 44.01
N VAL A 840 30.85 -0.83 42.68
CA VAL A 840 30.29 0.16 41.75
C VAL A 840 29.10 -0.43 41.01
N SER A 841 28.04 0.36 40.82
CA SER A 841 26.88 -0.03 40.02
C SER A 841 26.33 1.14 39.20
N LEU A 842 26.08 0.90 37.93
CA LEU A 842 25.40 1.82 37.02
C LEU A 842 23.89 1.71 37.23
N LYS A 843 23.21 2.83 37.43
CA LYS A 843 21.76 2.94 37.27
C LYS A 843 21.51 3.56 35.89
N LEU A 844 20.78 2.86 35.03
CA LEU A 844 20.61 3.17 33.61
C LEU A 844 19.14 3.35 33.26
N ASN A 845 18.85 4.28 32.35
CA ASN A 845 17.58 4.46 31.66
C ASN A 845 17.86 4.87 30.21
N ILE A 846 17.36 4.09 29.27
CA ILE A 846 17.61 4.18 27.83
C ILE A 846 16.29 4.06 27.06
N ARG A 847 16.29 4.46 25.80
CA ARG A 847 15.21 4.12 24.85
C ARG A 847 15.65 2.96 23.96
N HIS A 848 14.73 2.04 23.68
CA HIS A 848 14.91 0.89 22.79
C HIS A 848 15.93 -0.14 23.32
N ILE A 849 17.11 -0.30 22.74
CA ILE A 849 18.05 -1.38 23.09
C ILE A 849 19.40 -0.79 23.48
N ALA A 850 20.03 -1.29 24.55
CA ALA A 850 21.38 -0.89 24.94
C ALA A 850 22.25 -2.08 25.34
N MET A 851 23.54 -2.01 25.02
CA MET A 851 24.59 -2.87 25.58
C MET A 851 25.56 -2.05 26.42
N VAL A 852 25.90 -2.59 27.60
CA VAL A 852 26.83 -1.98 28.55
C VAL A 852 28.14 -2.76 28.57
N TYR A 853 29.25 -2.02 28.46
CA TYR A 853 30.62 -2.53 28.57
C TYR A 853 31.33 -1.84 29.75
N CYS A 854 32.26 -2.54 30.39
CA CYS A 854 33.10 -2.03 31.46
C CYS A 854 34.54 -2.48 31.22
N ASP A 855 35.46 -1.51 31.13
CA ASP A 855 36.89 -1.71 30.80
C ASP A 855 37.16 -2.61 29.57
N GLY A 856 36.22 -2.65 28.61
CA GLY A 856 36.28 -3.44 27.38
C GLY A 856 35.43 -4.72 27.39
N HIS A 857 35.03 -5.21 28.56
CA HIS A 857 34.22 -6.43 28.69
C HIS A 857 32.72 -6.15 28.56
N ALA A 858 31.99 -6.99 27.83
CA ALA A 858 30.53 -6.97 27.83
C ALA A 858 29.99 -7.31 29.23
N VAL A 859 29.08 -6.48 29.74
CA VAL A 859 28.53 -6.60 31.10
C VAL A 859 27.10 -7.12 31.06
N GLU A 860 26.21 -6.37 30.41
CA GLU A 860 24.77 -6.65 30.42
C GLU A 860 24.05 -5.86 29.31
N GLY A 861 22.93 -6.43 28.82
CA GLY A 861 21.98 -5.73 27.96
C GLY A 861 20.85 -5.07 28.74
N GLN A 862 20.24 -4.04 28.14
CA GLN A 862 18.96 -3.49 28.57
C GLN A 862 18.03 -3.29 27.36
N PHE A 863 16.77 -3.65 27.56
CA PHE A 863 15.67 -3.32 26.65
C PHE A 863 14.68 -2.38 27.34
N CYS A 864 14.17 -1.37 26.62
CA CYS A 864 13.09 -0.49 27.07
C CYS A 864 12.28 0.04 25.87
N TYR A 865 11.20 -0.67 25.55
CA TYR A 865 10.23 -0.24 24.54
C TYR A 865 9.10 0.55 25.21
N SER A 866 8.79 1.74 24.67
CA SER A 866 7.73 2.56 25.27
C SER A 866 6.37 1.89 25.06
N HIS A 867 5.63 1.72 26.16
CA HIS A 867 4.22 1.34 26.13
C HIS A 867 3.42 2.54 26.57
N ASN A 868 2.77 3.20 25.61
CA ASN A 868 1.79 4.23 25.93
C ASN A 868 0.46 3.57 26.33
N GLY A 869 -0.42 4.36 26.96
CA GLY A 869 -1.73 3.89 27.40
C GLY A 869 -2.69 3.44 26.30
N ILE A 870 -2.31 3.59 25.02
CA ILE A 870 -3.11 3.28 23.82
C ILE A 870 -2.49 2.10 23.05
N SER A 871 -1.17 2.01 22.95
CA SER A 871 -0.50 0.92 22.23
C SER A 871 0.97 0.75 22.64
N ALA A 872 1.49 -0.46 22.43
CA ALA A 872 2.92 -0.76 22.55
C ALA A 872 3.64 -0.16 21.33
N GLY A 873 4.74 0.56 21.56
CA GLY A 873 5.54 1.19 20.49
C GLY A 873 4.98 2.49 19.93
N ALA A 874 3.66 2.61 19.76
CA ALA A 874 3.09 3.79 19.13
C ALA A 874 3.03 5.01 20.06
N MET A 875 3.58 6.13 19.58
CA MET A 875 3.79 7.33 20.38
C MET A 875 2.59 8.28 20.36
N HIS A 876 1.44 7.83 20.85
CA HIS A 876 0.25 8.68 21.01
C HIS A 876 0.28 9.61 22.24
N ALA A 877 1.31 9.52 23.10
CA ALA A 877 1.46 10.32 24.32
C ALA A 877 2.94 10.56 24.69
N VAL A 878 3.17 11.49 25.63
CA VAL A 878 4.51 11.86 26.14
C VAL A 878 5.09 10.78 27.06
N ASP A 879 6.38 10.51 26.91
CA ASP A 879 7.12 9.49 27.66
C ASP A 879 7.32 9.82 29.17
N LEU A 880 7.11 8.83 30.03
CA LEU A 880 7.37 8.93 31.48
C LEU A 880 8.87 8.74 31.80
N THR A 881 9.55 9.81 32.20
CA THR A 881 11.01 9.88 32.46
C THR A 881 11.54 8.97 33.59
N TRP A 882 10.66 8.26 34.30
CA TRP A 882 10.99 7.37 35.40
C TRP A 882 10.76 5.89 35.12
N ALA A 883 10.04 5.53 34.05
CA ALA A 883 9.92 4.16 33.58
C ALA A 883 11.28 3.67 33.03
N GLY A 884 11.47 2.34 32.94
CA GLY A 884 12.64 1.75 32.28
C GLY A 884 13.98 1.84 33.03
N LYS A 885 14.00 2.08 34.35
CA LYS A 885 15.27 2.17 35.10
C LYS A 885 15.80 0.79 35.51
N LYS A 886 17.00 0.41 35.01
CA LYS A 886 17.72 -0.81 35.41
C LYS A 886 18.94 -0.47 36.28
N ARG A 887 19.40 -1.43 37.10
CA ARG A 887 20.70 -1.35 37.81
C ARG A 887 21.61 -2.48 37.35
N VAL A 888 22.80 -2.13 36.89
CA VAL A 888 23.84 -3.04 36.41
C VAL A 888 25.00 -3.03 37.42
N ASN A 889 25.45 -4.20 37.86
CA ASN A 889 26.57 -4.33 38.80
C ASN A 889 27.91 -4.45 38.05
N LEU A 890 28.77 -3.44 38.20
CA LEU A 890 30.04 -3.35 37.48
C LEU A 890 31.22 -3.97 38.24
N THR A 891 31.06 -4.22 39.54
CA THR A 891 32.14 -4.56 40.49
C THR A 891 33.11 -5.64 40.01
N LYS A 892 32.63 -6.69 39.33
CA LYS A 892 33.45 -7.82 38.86
C LYS A 892 34.17 -7.59 37.52
N TYR A 893 33.92 -6.44 36.87
CA TYR A 893 34.48 -6.06 35.56
C TYR A 893 35.44 -4.86 35.66
N LEU A 894 35.67 -4.33 36.86
CA LEU A 894 36.68 -3.31 37.12
C LEU A 894 38.04 -4.00 37.28
N ASP A 895 39.02 -3.61 36.46
CA ASP A 895 40.38 -4.10 36.58
C ASP A 895 41.03 -3.59 37.89
N PRO A 896 41.31 -4.45 38.89
CA PRO A 896 41.81 -4.01 40.19
C PRO A 896 43.22 -3.38 40.13
N ALA A 897 43.95 -3.51 39.01
CA ALA A 897 45.23 -2.85 38.78
C ALA A 897 45.09 -1.42 38.22
N LYS A 898 43.90 -1.01 37.77
CA LYS A 898 43.62 0.34 37.26
C LYS A 898 43.01 1.23 38.34
N ALA A 899 43.38 2.52 38.33
CA ALA A 899 42.77 3.55 39.16
C ALA A 899 41.67 4.36 38.43
N SER A 900 41.65 4.26 37.10
CA SER A 900 40.66 4.90 36.22
C SER A 900 40.02 3.82 35.35
N HIS A 901 38.69 3.87 35.28
CA HIS A 901 37.86 2.90 34.58
C HIS A 901 36.98 3.61 33.55
N GLN A 902 36.46 2.85 32.60
CA GLN A 902 35.45 3.33 31.65
C GLN A 902 34.25 2.39 31.58
N VAL A 903 33.06 2.99 31.51
CA VAL A 903 31.82 2.32 31.14
C VAL A 903 31.37 2.87 29.80
N VAL A 904 31.12 1.98 28.85
CA VAL A 904 30.57 2.33 27.53
C VAL A 904 29.15 1.80 27.42
N ILE A 905 28.25 2.62 26.87
CA ILE A 905 26.82 2.31 26.71
C ILE A 905 26.48 2.56 25.24
N ALA A 906 26.41 1.50 24.43
CA ALA A 906 25.95 1.57 23.06
C ALA A 906 24.42 1.44 23.04
N VAL A 907 23.69 2.45 22.56
CA VAL A 907 22.22 2.46 22.53
C VAL A 907 21.72 2.50 21.10
N MET A 908 21.01 1.46 20.66
CA MET A 908 20.31 1.42 19.38
C MET A 908 18.90 1.99 19.53
N SER A 909 18.60 3.05 18.79
CA SER A 909 17.26 3.53 18.51
C SER A 909 16.66 2.83 17.29
N LEU A 910 15.38 2.47 17.37
CA LEU A 910 14.59 1.96 16.24
C LEU A 910 14.13 3.04 15.26
N GLY A 911 14.38 4.32 15.56
CA GLY A 911 14.02 5.46 14.70
C GLY A 911 13.49 6.65 15.49
N GLN A 912 13.23 7.77 14.79
CA GLN A 912 12.49 8.91 15.36
C GLN A 912 11.00 8.78 15.09
N SER A 913 10.16 9.14 16.07
CA SER A 913 8.71 9.04 15.92
C SER A 913 8.18 10.03 14.89
N ARG A 914 7.20 9.59 14.11
CA ARG A 914 6.26 10.44 13.38
C ARG A 914 5.43 11.32 14.33
N GLN A 915 4.86 12.42 13.82
CA GLN A 915 4.02 13.37 14.57
C GLN A 915 2.59 13.52 13.99
N PRO A 916 1.79 12.43 13.95
CA PRO A 916 0.45 12.47 13.37
C PRO A 916 -0.48 13.41 14.14
N PHE A 917 -0.40 13.39 15.48
CA PHE A 917 -1.25 14.22 16.35
C PHE A 917 -0.49 15.45 16.87
N LEU A 918 -1.21 16.56 17.00
CA LEU A 918 -0.65 17.87 17.41
C LEU A 918 -0.11 17.93 18.86
N LEU A 919 -0.34 16.87 19.65
CA LEU A 919 0.15 16.68 21.02
C LEU A 919 1.33 15.70 21.12
N ASN A 920 1.69 14.99 20.06
CA ASN A 920 2.92 14.20 20.03
C ASN A 920 4.11 15.10 19.70
N ASP A 921 5.32 14.69 20.07
CA ASP A 921 6.57 15.36 19.70
C ASP A 921 7.50 14.37 18.99
N ALA A 922 7.80 14.63 17.71
CA ALA A 922 8.80 13.86 16.95
C ALA A 922 10.20 13.89 17.60
N ARG A 923 10.45 14.86 18.50
CA ARG A 923 11.72 15.08 19.20
C ARG A 923 11.82 14.37 20.55
N ASN A 924 10.89 13.46 20.86
CA ASN A 924 10.94 12.61 22.05
C ASN A 924 12.32 11.93 22.17
N ARG A 925 13.01 12.13 23.31
CA ARG A 925 14.43 11.78 23.46
C ARG A 925 14.73 10.32 23.12
N ARG A 926 15.81 10.10 22.37
CA ARG A 926 16.37 8.78 22.05
C ARG A 926 17.68 8.55 22.82
N GLY A 927 18.28 7.38 22.67
CA GLY A 927 19.55 7.06 23.32
C GLY A 927 19.43 7.05 24.85
N LEU A 928 20.25 7.88 25.52
CA LEU A 928 20.44 7.85 26.96
C LEU A 928 19.51 8.84 27.70
N ILE A 929 18.44 8.33 28.29
CA ILE A 929 17.48 9.15 29.07
C ILE A 929 18.13 9.63 30.38
N SER A 930 18.71 8.69 31.14
CA SER A 930 19.49 8.98 32.35
C SER A 930 20.45 7.85 32.73
N ALA A 931 21.69 8.16 33.09
CA ALA A 931 22.63 7.28 33.76
C ALA A 931 23.21 7.94 35.02
N SER A 932 23.54 7.13 36.02
CA SER A 932 24.28 7.56 37.21
C SER A 932 25.04 6.38 37.81
N LEU A 933 26.34 6.55 38.07
CA LEU A 933 27.11 5.58 38.86
C LEU A 933 26.81 5.74 40.36
N SER A 934 26.84 4.62 41.08
CA SER A 934 26.68 4.54 42.53
C SER A 934 27.79 3.70 43.15
N GLY A 935 28.19 4.01 44.39
CA GLY A 935 29.44 3.56 44.98
C GLY A 935 30.50 4.66 45.00
N PRO A 936 31.78 4.35 45.26
CA PRO A 936 32.86 5.34 45.39
C PRO A 936 33.43 5.79 44.02
N ALA A 937 32.58 6.00 43.02
CA ALA A 937 32.96 6.43 41.67
C ALA A 937 33.07 7.96 41.56
N ARG A 938 34.29 8.48 41.42
CA ARG A 938 34.60 9.93 41.40
C ARG A 938 35.04 10.41 40.02
N ASN A 939 35.14 11.73 39.86
CA ASN A 939 35.68 12.41 38.67
C ASN A 939 35.04 11.96 37.34
N GLN A 940 33.74 11.67 37.37
CA GLN A 940 32.95 11.21 36.22
C GLN A 940 33.02 12.23 35.07
N ARG A 941 33.41 11.79 33.88
CA ARG A 941 33.39 12.57 32.63
C ARG A 941 32.60 11.80 31.59
N TRP A 942 31.77 12.49 30.84
CA TRP A 942 30.91 11.91 29.82
C TRP A 942 31.32 12.34 28.42
N ASP A 943 31.39 11.37 27.53
CA ASP A 943 31.61 11.55 26.10
C ASP A 943 30.52 10.82 25.31
N VAL A 944 30.33 11.21 24.05
CA VAL A 944 29.40 10.59 23.10
C VAL A 944 30.09 10.33 21.76
N TYR A 945 29.60 9.34 21.04
CA TYR A 945 29.91 9.02 19.66
C TYR A 945 28.63 8.64 18.91
N GLY A 946 28.58 9.00 17.63
CA GLY A 946 27.54 8.65 16.68
C GLY A 946 27.84 9.30 15.34
N VAL A 947 27.13 8.90 14.29
CA VAL A 947 27.28 9.47 12.95
C VAL A 947 26.29 10.63 12.78
N PRO A 948 26.76 11.86 12.49
CA PRO A 948 25.87 13.01 12.27
C PRO A 948 25.23 12.90 10.88
N VAL A 949 24.00 12.36 10.82
CA VAL A 949 23.36 12.00 9.53
C VAL A 949 23.17 13.19 8.59
N SER A 950 23.18 14.41 9.11
CA SER A 950 23.07 15.64 8.31
C SER A 950 24.33 16.01 7.52
N SER A 951 25.44 15.29 7.67
CA SER A 951 26.62 15.43 6.81
C SER A 951 26.75 14.30 5.79
N LEU A 952 25.78 13.37 5.74
CA LEU A 952 25.76 12.28 4.78
C LEU A 952 24.92 12.63 3.55
N ASN A 953 25.25 12.03 2.40
CA ASN A 953 24.42 12.10 1.20
C ASN A 953 23.12 11.29 1.36
N ASP A 954 23.24 10.07 1.91
CA ASP A 954 22.09 9.28 2.37
C ASP A 954 22.06 9.24 3.90
N PRO A 955 21.08 9.89 4.55
CA PRO A 955 20.98 9.94 6.02
C PRO A 955 20.42 8.65 6.63
N PHE A 956 19.95 7.71 5.80
CA PHE A 956 19.35 6.44 6.22
C PHE A 956 20.23 5.23 5.97
N ASN A 957 21.14 5.26 4.98
CA ASN A 957 22.05 4.15 4.69
C ASN A 957 23.21 4.02 5.69
N THR A 958 22.92 4.07 6.99
CA THR A 958 23.91 3.89 8.05
C THR A 958 23.25 3.37 9.34
N THR A 959 24.01 2.71 10.22
CA THR A 959 23.59 2.39 11.59
C THR A 959 24.14 3.35 12.64
N GLY A 960 25.24 4.06 12.36
CA GLY A 960 25.92 4.92 13.32
C GLY A 960 26.89 4.19 14.25
N LEU A 961 27.30 2.96 13.90
CA LEU A 961 28.28 2.19 14.67
C LEU A 961 29.73 2.66 14.36
N PRO A 962 30.68 2.48 15.29
CA PRO A 962 32.10 2.64 14.99
C PRO A 962 32.58 1.67 13.91
N LEU A 963 33.55 2.11 13.10
CA LEU A 963 34.17 1.36 12.00
C LEU A 963 33.25 0.99 10.83
N GLU A 964 32.02 1.52 10.78
CA GLU A 964 31.02 1.15 9.77
C GLU A 964 31.53 1.34 8.33
N ASP A 965 32.06 2.52 7.98
CA ASP A 965 32.62 2.82 6.65
C ASP A 965 33.76 1.87 6.26
N GLU A 966 34.62 1.47 7.22
CA GLU A 966 35.71 0.51 6.97
C GLU A 966 35.17 -0.92 6.79
N ALA A 967 34.13 -1.30 7.54
CA ALA A 967 33.54 -2.63 7.48
C ALA A 967 32.80 -2.86 6.16
N VAL A 968 32.02 -1.87 5.69
CA VAL A 968 31.18 -1.98 4.48
C VAL A 968 31.92 -1.66 3.18
N ALA A 969 33.12 -1.07 3.23
CA ALA A 969 33.92 -0.71 2.05
C ALA A 969 34.04 -1.87 1.04
N GLU A 970 33.75 -1.63 -0.24
CA GLU A 970 33.63 -2.67 -1.27
C GLU A 970 34.85 -3.60 -1.36
N SER A 971 36.07 -3.06 -1.25
CA SER A 971 37.31 -3.83 -1.40
C SER A 971 37.55 -4.77 -0.21
N PHE A 972 37.62 -6.08 -0.49
CA PHE A 972 38.19 -7.05 0.44
C PHE A 972 39.70 -6.83 0.51
N ASP A 973 40.15 -6.02 1.46
CA ASP A 973 41.56 -6.03 1.85
C ASP A 973 41.87 -7.39 2.49
N SER A 974 42.57 -8.24 1.74
CA SER A 974 43.02 -9.56 2.22
C SER A 974 44.02 -9.41 3.37
N ASP A 975 44.78 -8.31 3.39
CA ASP A 975 46.03 -8.14 4.12
C ASP A 975 45.88 -7.19 5.32
N ASN A 976 44.74 -6.50 5.48
CA ASN A 976 44.43 -5.69 6.67
C ASN A 976 44.50 -6.54 7.95
N PRO A 977 45.51 -6.32 8.82
CA PRO A 977 45.77 -7.17 9.99
C PRO A 977 44.77 -6.94 11.13
N SER A 978 43.83 -6.00 10.97
CA SER A 978 42.78 -5.70 11.94
C SER A 978 41.58 -6.67 11.85
N TRP A 979 41.60 -7.60 10.89
CA TRP A 979 40.55 -8.58 10.65
C TRP A 979 41.07 -10.01 10.80
N ASP A 980 40.54 -10.75 11.78
CA ASP A 980 40.85 -12.16 11.99
C ASP A 980 40.04 -13.04 11.02
N SER A 981 40.68 -13.94 10.29
CA SER A 981 39.98 -15.03 9.59
C SER A 981 39.36 -16.00 10.59
N ILE A 982 38.13 -16.47 10.35
CA ILE A 982 37.45 -17.43 11.23
C ILE A 982 37.68 -18.88 10.72
N PRO A 983 38.42 -19.75 11.47
CA PRO A 983 38.78 -21.07 10.95
C PRO A 983 37.70 -22.13 11.17
N GLY A 984 37.42 -22.93 10.15
CA GLY A 984 36.69 -24.20 10.29
C GLY A 984 35.16 -24.12 10.36
N GLU A 985 34.57 -22.95 10.07
CA GLU A 985 33.12 -22.76 10.11
C GLU A 985 32.39 -23.30 8.86
N SER A 986 31.09 -23.56 9.03
CA SER A 986 30.20 -23.89 7.92
C SER A 986 29.82 -22.61 7.16
N PRO A 987 29.70 -22.63 5.81
CA PRO A 987 29.26 -21.46 5.04
C PRO A 987 27.85 -20.94 5.40
N MET A 988 27.12 -21.66 6.26
CA MET A 988 25.76 -21.32 6.69
C MET A 988 25.62 -21.10 8.21
N GLY A 989 26.68 -21.17 9.02
CA GLY A 989 26.53 -21.07 10.48
C GLY A 989 27.79 -20.67 11.24
N LEU A 990 27.62 -19.76 12.21
CA LEU A 990 28.66 -19.11 13.01
C LEU A 990 28.39 -19.31 14.51
N ASP A 991 29.44 -19.58 15.29
CA ASP A 991 29.37 -19.71 16.75
C ASP A 991 29.84 -18.42 17.44
N LEU A 992 28.88 -17.56 17.79
CA LEU A 992 29.14 -16.21 18.33
C LEU A 992 29.30 -16.26 19.84
N LYS A 993 30.35 -15.63 20.40
CA LYS A 993 30.54 -15.53 21.85
C LYS A 993 30.11 -14.20 22.45
N THR A 994 29.75 -14.22 23.72
CA THR A 994 29.36 -13.04 24.52
C THR A 994 30.53 -12.11 24.79
N GLU A 995 31.72 -12.68 24.99
CA GLU A 995 32.94 -11.94 25.35
C GLU A 995 33.50 -11.08 24.21
N ASP A 996 33.06 -11.33 22.97
CA ASP A 996 33.50 -10.62 21.77
C ASP A 996 32.78 -9.28 21.53
N GLY A 997 31.70 -8.99 22.26
CA GLY A 997 31.04 -7.68 22.26
C GLY A 997 30.30 -7.34 20.97
N ILE A 998 30.45 -6.10 20.48
CA ILE A 998 30.02 -5.76 19.10
C ILE A 998 31.14 -6.19 18.16
N GLN A 999 30.82 -7.10 17.25
CA GLN A 999 31.74 -7.57 16.23
C GLN A 999 31.19 -7.33 14.83
N TRP A 1000 32.05 -6.82 13.96
CA TRP A 1000 31.85 -6.81 12.52
C TRP A 1000 32.28 -8.15 11.96
N LEU A 1001 31.42 -8.74 11.13
CA LEU A 1001 31.68 -9.97 10.38
C LEU A 1001 31.56 -9.65 8.89
N ARG A 1002 32.42 -10.24 8.07
CA ARG A 1002 32.46 -9.99 6.63
C ARG A 1002 32.69 -11.30 5.87
N THR A 1003 31.91 -11.52 4.83
CA THR A 1003 31.92 -12.71 3.98
C THR A 1003 31.60 -12.32 2.54
N SER A 1004 32.00 -13.15 1.57
CA SER A 1004 31.66 -12.93 0.16
C SER A 1004 30.77 -14.04 -0.40
N PHE A 1005 30.03 -13.71 -1.45
CA PHE A 1005 29.26 -14.68 -2.23
C PHE A 1005 29.31 -14.34 -3.72
N GLN A 1006 29.19 -15.36 -4.56
CA GLN A 1006 29.07 -15.18 -6.01
C GLN A 1006 27.61 -14.82 -6.35
N GLY A 1007 27.41 -13.74 -7.09
CA GLY A 1007 26.08 -13.35 -7.58
C GLY A 1007 25.53 -14.37 -8.59
N PRO A 1008 24.18 -14.49 -8.71
CA PRO A 1008 23.57 -15.40 -9.67
C PRO A 1008 23.87 -15.01 -11.12
N GLU A 1009 23.81 -15.99 -12.02
CA GLU A 1009 24.03 -15.80 -13.46
C GLU A 1009 23.04 -14.81 -14.06
N GLN A 1010 23.52 -13.93 -14.94
CA GLN A 1010 22.75 -12.87 -15.58
C GLN A 1010 21.51 -13.37 -16.34
N SER A 1011 21.51 -14.64 -16.77
CA SER A 1011 20.40 -15.37 -17.40
C SER A 1011 19.08 -15.32 -16.59
N TYR A 1012 19.16 -15.19 -15.26
CA TYR A 1012 17.98 -15.19 -14.38
C TYR A 1012 18.05 -14.09 -13.32
N ARG A 1013 17.09 -13.15 -13.38
CA ARG A 1013 16.82 -12.24 -12.27
C ARG A 1013 15.74 -12.83 -11.39
N PHE A 1014 16.09 -13.15 -10.15
CA PHE A 1014 15.16 -13.54 -9.09
C PHE A 1014 15.49 -12.75 -7.81
N PRO A 1015 14.50 -12.46 -6.95
CA PRO A 1015 14.76 -11.75 -5.71
C PRO A 1015 15.47 -12.69 -4.74
N LEU A 1016 16.42 -12.15 -3.97
CA LEU A 1016 17.13 -12.88 -2.94
C LEU A 1016 16.53 -12.62 -1.55
N CYS A 1017 16.47 -13.67 -0.75
CA CYS A 1017 16.12 -13.66 0.66
C CYS A 1017 17.39 -13.94 1.47
N LEU A 1018 17.79 -12.98 2.30
CA LEU A 1018 18.77 -13.17 3.37
C LEU A 1018 18.01 -13.52 4.64
N LYS A 1019 18.21 -14.74 5.16
CA LYS A 1019 17.50 -15.27 6.32
C LYS A 1019 18.46 -15.51 7.49
N PHE A 1020 18.00 -15.16 8.68
CA PHE A 1020 18.69 -15.41 9.95
C PHE A 1020 17.90 -16.38 10.83
N GLU A 1021 18.58 -17.40 11.37
CA GLU A 1021 18.00 -18.34 12.35
C GLU A 1021 18.96 -18.47 13.54
N ALA A 1022 18.59 -17.90 14.69
CA ALA A 1022 19.35 -18.01 15.94
C ALA A 1022 18.64 -18.90 16.98
N ARG A 1023 19.38 -19.36 18.00
CA ARG A 1023 18.82 -20.14 19.14
C ARG A 1023 18.74 -19.37 20.46
N ASP A 1024 19.39 -18.22 20.55
CA ASP A 1024 19.46 -17.35 21.73
C ASP A 1024 19.53 -15.87 21.30
N SER A 1025 19.44 -14.96 22.27
CA SER A 1025 19.37 -13.50 22.11
C SER A 1025 20.54 -12.89 21.32
N VAL A 1026 20.25 -12.50 20.07
CA VAL A 1026 21.18 -11.82 19.15
C VAL A 1026 20.51 -10.66 18.40
N VAL A 1027 21.29 -9.62 18.14
CA VAL A 1027 20.98 -8.52 17.23
C VAL A 1027 21.97 -8.55 16.07
N VAL A 1028 21.46 -8.46 14.84
CA VAL A 1028 22.26 -8.38 13.61
C VAL A 1028 21.79 -7.20 12.77
N CYS A 1029 22.72 -6.34 12.36
CA CYS A 1029 22.51 -5.39 11.25
C CYS A 1029 23.25 -5.95 10.03
N ALA A 1030 22.64 -5.92 8.84
CA ALA A 1030 23.18 -6.56 7.64
C ALA A 1030 23.27 -5.61 6.44
N TRP A 1031 24.39 -5.65 5.72
CA TRP A 1031 24.66 -4.88 4.51
C TRP A 1031 25.03 -5.81 3.35
N VAL A 1032 24.61 -5.48 2.13
CA VAL A 1032 25.03 -6.15 0.90
C VAL A 1032 25.60 -5.11 -0.06
N ASN A 1033 26.84 -5.32 -0.50
CA ASN A 1033 27.66 -4.42 -1.34
C ASN A 1033 27.97 -3.01 -0.82
N ASP A 1034 27.08 -2.39 -0.05
CA ASP A 1034 27.20 -1.12 0.69
C ASP A 1034 25.82 -0.70 1.27
N LEU A 1035 24.74 -1.21 0.67
CA LEU A 1035 23.37 -0.96 1.10
C LEU A 1035 23.06 -1.68 2.41
N PHE A 1036 22.64 -0.91 3.41
CA PHE A 1036 22.14 -1.41 4.68
C PHE A 1036 20.75 -2.05 4.48
N ILE A 1037 20.72 -3.37 4.46
CA ILE A 1037 19.54 -4.19 4.16
C ILE A 1037 18.53 -4.16 5.30
N GLY A 1038 18.98 -4.25 6.56
CA GLY A 1038 18.05 -4.22 7.70
C GLY A 1038 18.57 -4.78 9.01
N ARG A 1039 17.65 -4.89 9.98
CA ARG A 1039 17.92 -5.29 11.37
C ARG A 1039 17.14 -6.54 11.77
N TYR A 1040 17.86 -7.58 12.16
CA TYR A 1040 17.32 -8.78 12.78
C TYR A 1040 17.45 -8.69 14.30
N LEU A 1041 16.32 -8.82 15.01
CA LEU A 1041 16.21 -8.70 16.46
C LEU A 1041 15.54 -9.96 17.03
N TYR A 1042 16.32 -10.95 17.45
CA TYR A 1042 15.80 -12.28 17.83
C TYR A 1042 14.69 -12.21 18.89
N ASP A 1043 14.92 -11.49 19.99
CA ASP A 1043 13.97 -11.41 21.11
C ASP A 1043 12.72 -10.56 20.79
N PHE A 1044 12.63 -9.97 19.58
CA PHE A 1044 11.65 -8.94 19.26
C PHE A 1044 10.83 -9.25 18.00
N GLY A 1045 11.46 -9.72 16.91
CA GLY A 1045 10.78 -10.12 15.68
C GLY A 1045 9.84 -9.05 15.09
N PRO A 1046 8.91 -9.42 14.19
CA PRO A 1046 8.68 -10.76 13.63
C PRO A 1046 9.61 -11.14 12.47
N GLN A 1047 10.37 -10.19 11.91
CA GLN A 1047 11.10 -10.40 10.66
C GLN A 1047 12.39 -11.21 10.84
N ASN A 1048 12.45 -12.36 10.17
CA ASN A 1048 13.64 -13.22 10.07
C ASN A 1048 14.22 -13.27 8.64
N ASP A 1049 13.38 -12.92 7.66
CA ASP A 1049 13.60 -13.03 6.23
C ASP A 1049 13.68 -11.62 5.61
N PHE A 1050 14.79 -11.30 4.95
CA PHE A 1050 15.12 -9.96 4.49
C PHE A 1050 15.29 -9.94 2.98
N TYR A 1051 14.58 -9.01 2.32
CA TYR A 1051 14.67 -8.87 0.87
C TYR A 1051 15.97 -8.16 0.48
N VAL A 1052 16.77 -8.82 -0.35
CA VAL A 1052 17.96 -8.25 -0.99
C VAL A 1052 17.59 -7.95 -2.45
N MET A 1053 17.53 -6.65 -2.77
CA MET A 1053 17.09 -6.14 -4.07
C MET A 1053 18.04 -6.52 -5.20
N GLU A 1054 17.51 -6.79 -6.39
CA GLU A 1054 18.30 -7.38 -7.48
C GLU A 1054 19.40 -6.43 -7.98
N GLY A 1055 19.10 -5.14 -8.19
CA GLY A 1055 20.10 -4.16 -8.63
C GLY A 1055 21.18 -3.82 -7.59
N VAL A 1056 21.05 -4.29 -6.35
CA VAL A 1056 22.11 -4.22 -5.33
C VAL A 1056 23.12 -5.34 -5.55
N VAL A 1057 22.71 -6.47 -6.16
CA VAL A 1057 23.54 -7.66 -6.37
C VAL A 1057 24.18 -7.62 -7.75
N LYS A 1058 25.50 -7.68 -7.79
CA LYS A 1058 26.32 -7.74 -9.00
C LYS A 1058 26.24 -9.16 -9.57
N SER A 1059 25.48 -9.37 -10.64
CA SER A 1059 25.41 -10.64 -11.37
C SER A 1059 26.78 -11.09 -11.86
N ASP A 1060 27.04 -12.40 -11.85
CA ASP A 1060 28.29 -13.02 -12.30
C ASP A 1060 29.59 -12.47 -11.67
N ALA A 1061 29.48 -11.76 -10.55
CA ALA A 1061 30.59 -11.16 -9.82
C ALA A 1061 30.59 -11.54 -8.33
N GLU A 1062 31.70 -11.27 -7.65
CA GLU A 1062 31.76 -11.37 -6.19
C GLU A 1062 31.00 -10.18 -5.55
N ASN A 1063 30.22 -10.50 -4.52
CA ASN A 1063 29.42 -9.59 -3.74
C ASN A 1063 29.84 -9.67 -2.27
N SER A 1064 29.76 -8.56 -1.54
CA SER A 1064 30.01 -8.53 -0.10
C SER A 1064 28.71 -8.70 0.70
N LEU A 1065 28.80 -9.45 1.80
CA LEU A 1065 27.84 -9.47 2.89
C LEU A 1065 28.57 -9.12 4.18
N VAL A 1066 28.15 -8.03 4.81
CA VAL A 1066 28.74 -7.50 6.05
C VAL A 1066 27.68 -7.49 7.13
N LEU A 1067 28.02 -7.95 8.33
CA LEU A 1067 27.13 -8.01 9.47
C LEU A 1067 27.75 -7.30 10.68
N ALA A 1068 27.00 -6.44 11.35
CA ALA A 1068 27.32 -6.03 12.73
C ALA A 1068 26.51 -6.91 13.67
N VAL A 1069 27.18 -7.68 14.52
CA VAL A 1069 26.58 -8.70 15.37
C VAL A 1069 26.83 -8.39 16.84
N MET A 1070 25.77 -8.53 17.63
CA MET A 1070 25.73 -8.22 19.06
C MET A 1070 25.00 -9.32 19.82
N THR A 1071 25.67 -9.94 20.77
CA THR A 1071 25.16 -11.08 21.55
C THR A 1071 25.12 -10.77 23.05
N LEU A 1072 24.13 -11.33 23.75
CA LEU A 1072 24.04 -11.28 25.21
C LEU A 1072 24.42 -12.61 25.89
N LYS A 1073 24.58 -13.66 25.08
CA LYS A 1073 25.00 -15.01 25.44
C LYS A 1073 25.72 -15.64 24.24
N ASP A 1074 26.46 -16.71 24.48
CA ASP A 1074 27.06 -17.49 23.39
C ASP A 1074 25.93 -18.09 22.55
N THR A 1075 25.89 -17.76 21.26
CA THR A 1075 24.73 -17.94 20.38
C THR A 1075 25.15 -18.50 19.03
N PRO A 1076 24.67 -19.69 18.63
CA PRO A 1076 24.82 -20.15 17.26
C PRO A 1076 23.85 -19.37 16.35
N LEU A 1077 24.38 -18.76 15.29
CA LEU A 1077 23.63 -18.02 14.28
C LEU A 1077 23.77 -18.72 12.92
N ARG A 1078 22.64 -19.14 12.35
CA ARG A 1078 22.58 -19.62 10.97
C ARG A 1078 22.22 -18.48 10.04
N ILE A 1079 22.89 -18.42 8.89
CA ILE A 1079 22.71 -17.39 7.86
C ILE A 1079 22.55 -18.10 6.52
N THR A 1080 21.50 -17.80 5.77
CA THR A 1080 21.29 -18.36 4.43
C THR A 1080 20.85 -17.29 3.44
N LEU A 1081 21.42 -17.32 2.24
CA LEU A 1081 21.07 -16.43 1.12
C LEU A 1081 20.59 -17.29 -0.05
N GLY A 1082 19.37 -17.06 -0.55
CA GLY A 1082 18.78 -17.87 -1.62
C GLY A 1082 17.56 -17.19 -2.25
N PRO A 1083 16.90 -17.81 -3.25
CA PRO A 1083 15.71 -17.23 -3.88
C PRO A 1083 14.52 -17.14 -2.91
N TRP A 1084 13.62 -16.17 -3.12
CA TRP A 1084 12.31 -16.18 -2.45
C TRP A 1084 11.46 -17.35 -2.97
N ILE A 1085 11.11 -18.29 -2.08
CA ILE A 1085 10.23 -19.42 -2.40
C ILE A 1085 8.82 -19.10 -1.92
N VAL A 1086 7.87 -18.96 -2.85
CA VAL A 1086 6.56 -18.37 -2.57
C VAL A 1086 5.40 -19.18 -3.14
N ASP A 1087 4.21 -18.96 -2.59
CA ASP A 1087 2.94 -19.34 -3.21
C ASP A 1087 2.64 -18.41 -4.41
N GLY A 1088 2.25 -19.01 -5.54
CA GLY A 1088 2.01 -18.27 -6.80
C GLY A 1088 0.80 -17.33 -6.76
N THR A 1089 -0.15 -17.59 -5.86
CA THR A 1089 -1.43 -16.87 -5.76
C THR A 1089 -1.30 -15.63 -4.87
N SER A 1090 -0.91 -15.84 -3.60
CA SER A 1090 -0.79 -14.82 -2.55
C SER A 1090 0.54 -14.06 -2.58
N GLY A 1091 1.60 -14.69 -3.07
CA GLY A 1091 2.97 -14.23 -2.86
C GLY A 1091 3.42 -14.33 -1.40
N ASN A 1092 2.79 -15.17 -0.57
CA ASN A 1092 3.33 -15.50 0.76
C ASN A 1092 4.54 -16.45 0.63
N LEU A 1093 5.45 -16.43 1.60
CA LEU A 1093 6.51 -17.43 1.73
C LEU A 1093 5.93 -18.84 1.88
N SER A 1094 6.47 -19.80 1.13
CA SER A 1094 5.98 -21.18 1.11
C SER A 1094 7.11 -22.19 0.94
N PRO A 1095 7.40 -23.06 1.94
CA PRO A 1095 8.42 -24.10 1.82
C PRO A 1095 8.15 -25.12 0.69
N SER A 1096 6.88 -25.30 0.31
CA SER A 1096 6.44 -26.14 -0.82
C SER A 1096 6.13 -25.34 -2.09
N GLY A 1097 6.46 -24.04 -2.10
CA GLY A 1097 6.28 -23.14 -3.23
C GLY A 1097 7.33 -23.33 -4.31
N LYS A 1098 7.51 -22.29 -5.13
CA LYS A 1098 8.58 -22.23 -6.13
C LYS A 1098 9.42 -20.96 -5.95
N PRO A 1099 10.70 -20.96 -6.38
CA PRO A 1099 11.45 -19.73 -6.57
C PRO A 1099 10.64 -18.74 -7.41
N PHE A 1100 10.42 -17.54 -6.89
CA PHE A 1100 9.86 -16.45 -7.69
C PHE A 1100 10.94 -15.92 -8.62
N VAL A 1101 10.65 -15.84 -9.92
CA VAL A 1101 11.54 -15.27 -10.92
C VAL A 1101 10.96 -13.93 -11.36
N LEU A 1102 11.82 -12.92 -11.45
CA LEU A 1102 11.44 -11.60 -11.93
C LEU A 1102 11.60 -11.50 -13.45
N GLN A 1103 12.68 -12.05 -14.01
CA GLN A 1103 12.91 -12.03 -15.45
C GLN A 1103 13.87 -13.14 -15.89
N LYS A 1104 13.53 -13.80 -17.00
CA LYS A 1104 14.46 -14.58 -17.81
C LYS A 1104 15.14 -13.65 -18.82
N VAL A 1105 16.47 -13.60 -18.82
CA VAL A 1105 17.23 -12.98 -19.91
C VAL A 1105 17.40 -14.07 -20.98
N LEU A 1106 16.76 -13.87 -22.12
CA LEU A 1106 16.79 -14.75 -23.30
C LEU A 1106 17.97 -14.39 -24.22
#